data_AF-A0A970DCN6-F1
#
_entry.id   AF-A0A970DCN6-F1
#
_cell.length_a   1.000
_cell.length_b   1.000
_cell.length_c   1.000
_cell.angle_alpha   90.00
_cell.angle_beta   90.00
_cell.angle_gamma   90.00
#
_symmetry.space_group_name_H-M   'P 1'
#
loop_
_entity.id
_entity.type
_entity.pdbx_description
1 polymer ?
#
loop_
_entity_poly.entity_id
_entity_poly.type
_entity_poly.pdbx_seq_one_letter_code
_entity_poly.pdbx_strand_id
1 'polypeptide(L)'
;MGKDYTKGSFTLPGEAGYEELTLELAEKWGADVIRDSDGTQLSEQILASDYDIYSTLCLIRADNEWAKANMDKLQQCFLMSYPVVAESDTVTIDLLRGYNKDQFLVNCNDDPKEFWQVFNRTTGEEVPLSDWTLDPEKGTVTVKNTFKWHRYTVNFLVYRIWEEISAYNHVTNDWGDREHLMPIEPMYPETQARILEILEQWLIDHPHTKVVRFTSLFYNFFWLWSDDPKQRFIVNDWGSYEFSVNAYAIREFEKVKGYRLTSEDFVNKGLYNNSYLPPAKKYRDWMEFINNFVVDFGKKCVELVHKHGKKAYVFYNDHWVGMEPTLERWKEFNFDGIIDGIFNGFEARKVAETPHVDVREIRLHPYFFPTGVNGAPSFLPEGNPTLECKTYWMDIRRALLRKCVDRIGFGGYLSLVANHPDFIEYVAELAQEFRRIKELHQIDQPNTSSFKVAFLTAWGNMRAWGCRGHFNRGNFYNEAMESISGLPVEIEFISFDDILANGIPDHIQVIINAGRLDDAWSGGWYWKNPKVIEIITEWVSQGGGLIGIGEPSAAKHSSQYFQLSHLFGVEREIGLTVAWEKYPYEKTEKHFITADLSEQVDLGKVIDGIYVLGPETKVLAEQDGCPVITEYQFKQGRVIYFAGHQFKPDNIRLLHRAIFYAAGKEEEFADWLSSNINVECAYFAKANQLVVINNSFEVQTATITTPNKKEIKVELEPNASVFIDL
;
A
#
# COMPACT_ATOMS: atom_id res chain seq x y z
N MET A 1 22.62 -21.74 -29.18
CA MET A 1 21.15 -21.71 -29.36
C MET A 1 20.64 -20.71 -28.34
N GLY A 2 20.02 -19.62 -28.79
CA GLY A 2 19.44 -18.64 -27.87
C GLY A 2 18.34 -19.31 -27.04
N LYS A 3 18.25 -18.95 -25.76
CA LYS A 3 17.17 -19.41 -24.91
C LYS A 3 15.85 -18.83 -25.38
N ASP A 4 14.79 -19.63 -25.27
CA ASP A 4 13.45 -19.29 -25.69
C ASP A 4 12.68 -18.63 -24.53
N TYR A 5 12.33 -17.35 -24.69
CA TYR A 5 11.54 -16.58 -23.72
C TYR A 5 10.07 -16.45 -24.16
N THR A 6 9.58 -17.32 -25.04
CA THR A 6 8.22 -17.17 -25.59
C THR A 6 7.12 -17.77 -24.72
N LYS A 7 7.42 -18.62 -23.72
CA LYS A 7 6.39 -19.33 -22.92
C LYS A 7 6.63 -19.34 -21.41
N GLY A 8 5.55 -19.49 -20.65
CA GLY A 8 5.52 -19.67 -19.21
C GLY A 8 5.49 -18.38 -18.39
N SER A 9 5.30 -18.52 -17.07
CA SER A 9 5.32 -17.39 -16.11
C SER A 9 4.30 -16.28 -16.42
N PHE A 10 3.19 -16.62 -17.10
CA PHE A 10 2.16 -15.67 -17.51
C PHE A 10 0.76 -16.23 -17.29
N THR A 11 -0.08 -15.49 -16.57
CA THR A 11 -1.48 -15.84 -16.26
C THR A 11 -2.44 -15.00 -17.11
N LEU A 12 -3.25 -15.68 -17.94
CA LEU A 12 -4.22 -15.05 -18.85
C LEU A 12 -5.66 -15.15 -18.30
N PRO A 13 -6.48 -14.08 -18.35
CA PRO A 13 -7.91 -14.21 -18.08
C PRO A 13 -8.63 -14.90 -19.26
N GLY A 14 -9.49 -15.87 -18.96
CA GLY A 14 -10.35 -16.55 -19.93
C GLY A 14 -11.82 -16.13 -19.81
N GLU A 15 -12.58 -16.32 -20.88
CA GLU A 15 -13.99 -15.92 -20.99
C GLU A 15 -14.76 -16.92 -21.86
N ALA A 16 -15.80 -17.55 -21.30
CA ALA A 16 -16.70 -18.42 -22.05
C ALA A 16 -17.36 -17.66 -23.22
N GLY A 17 -17.40 -18.29 -24.40
CA GLY A 17 -17.82 -17.67 -25.66
C GLY A 17 -16.70 -16.97 -26.45
N TYR A 18 -15.49 -16.91 -25.88
CA TYR A 18 -14.29 -16.35 -26.51
C TYR A 18 -13.11 -17.35 -26.44
N GLU A 19 -13.40 -18.65 -26.60
CA GLU A 19 -12.43 -19.74 -26.50
C GLU A 19 -11.29 -19.61 -27.51
N GLU A 20 -11.62 -19.32 -28.78
CA GLU A 20 -10.65 -19.18 -29.86
C GLU A 20 -9.66 -18.05 -29.56
N LEU A 21 -10.19 -16.87 -29.18
CA LEU A 21 -9.38 -15.72 -28.77
C LEU A 21 -8.52 -16.04 -27.55
N THR A 22 -9.08 -16.75 -26.55
CA THR A 22 -8.35 -17.16 -25.35
C THR A 22 -7.14 -18.02 -25.69
N LEU A 23 -7.33 -19.04 -26.52
CA LEU A 23 -6.25 -19.96 -26.88
C LEU A 23 -5.22 -19.31 -27.82
N GLU A 24 -5.65 -18.43 -28.73
CA GLU A 24 -4.75 -17.65 -29.59
C GLU A 24 -3.84 -16.73 -28.75
N LEU A 25 -4.44 -15.97 -27.82
CA LEU A 25 -3.68 -15.08 -26.95
C LEU A 25 -2.84 -15.84 -25.93
N ALA A 26 -3.28 -17.00 -25.46
CA ALA A 26 -2.47 -17.86 -24.60
C ALA A 26 -1.18 -18.31 -25.30
N GLU A 27 -1.25 -18.70 -26.57
CA GLU A 27 -0.04 -19.03 -27.35
C GLU A 27 0.81 -17.78 -27.64
N LYS A 28 0.20 -16.68 -28.08
CA LYS A 28 0.91 -15.44 -28.46
C LYS A 28 1.63 -14.78 -27.28
N TRP A 29 0.97 -14.69 -26.13
CA TRP A 29 1.55 -14.13 -24.90
C TRP A 29 2.36 -15.17 -24.13
N GLY A 30 2.29 -16.45 -24.52
CA GLY A 30 3.00 -17.53 -23.86
C GLY A 30 2.47 -17.86 -22.47
N ALA A 31 1.16 -17.72 -22.27
CA ALA A 31 0.51 -18.11 -21.04
C ALA A 31 0.71 -19.60 -20.77
N ASP A 32 0.87 -19.95 -19.51
CA ASP A 32 0.86 -21.34 -19.00
C ASP A 32 -0.30 -21.57 -18.03
N VAL A 33 -1.01 -20.49 -17.66
CA VAL A 33 -2.15 -20.50 -16.75
C VAL A 33 -3.30 -19.70 -17.36
N ILE A 34 -4.52 -20.22 -17.24
CA ILE A 34 -5.77 -19.51 -17.55
C ILE A 34 -6.62 -19.37 -16.27
N ARG A 35 -7.27 -18.22 -16.11
CA ARG A 35 -8.08 -17.86 -14.92
C ARG A 35 -9.45 -17.31 -15.33
N ASP A 36 -10.51 -17.67 -14.62
CA ASP A 36 -11.82 -16.96 -14.71
C ASP A 36 -11.72 -15.50 -14.25
N SER A 37 -12.70 -14.63 -14.49
CA SER A 37 -12.78 -13.29 -13.88
C SER A 37 -14.09 -13.11 -13.12
N ASP A 38 -14.15 -12.16 -12.18
CA ASP A 38 -15.42 -11.79 -11.54
C ASP A 38 -16.42 -11.37 -12.64
N GLY A 39 -17.54 -12.08 -12.74
CA GLY A 39 -18.55 -11.85 -13.77
C GLY A 39 -18.41 -12.73 -15.03
N THR A 40 -17.33 -13.51 -15.17
CA THR A 40 -17.17 -14.51 -16.24
C THR A 40 -17.03 -15.92 -15.67
N GLN A 41 -17.08 -16.92 -16.55
CA GLN A 41 -16.75 -18.32 -16.25
C GLN A 41 -15.88 -18.86 -17.37
N LEU A 42 -15.13 -19.93 -17.10
CA LEU A 42 -14.42 -20.69 -18.12
C LEU A 42 -15.37 -21.72 -18.73
N SER A 43 -15.31 -21.91 -20.05
CA SER A 43 -16.05 -22.98 -20.70
C SER A 43 -15.37 -24.34 -20.53
N GLU A 44 -16.11 -25.43 -20.75
CA GLU A 44 -15.54 -26.78 -20.69
C GLU A 44 -14.34 -26.96 -21.63
N GLN A 45 -14.33 -26.29 -22.78
CA GLN A 45 -13.21 -26.32 -23.72
C GLN A 45 -11.93 -25.73 -23.11
N ILE A 46 -12.04 -24.60 -22.39
CA ILE A 46 -10.88 -23.99 -21.71
C ILE A 46 -10.47 -24.86 -20.51
N LEU A 47 -11.42 -25.36 -19.74
CA LEU A 47 -11.15 -26.24 -18.59
C LEU A 47 -10.48 -27.57 -18.97
N ALA A 48 -10.76 -28.07 -20.16
CA ALA A 48 -10.18 -29.29 -20.71
C ALA A 48 -8.92 -29.04 -21.56
N SER A 49 -8.43 -27.80 -21.63
CA SER A 49 -7.20 -27.47 -22.34
C SER A 49 -5.95 -27.93 -21.58
N ASP A 50 -4.77 -27.82 -22.21
CA ASP A 50 -3.49 -28.20 -21.61
C ASP A 50 -2.91 -27.12 -20.65
N TYR A 51 -3.66 -26.05 -20.38
CA TYR A 51 -3.23 -24.97 -19.48
C TYR A 51 -3.62 -25.25 -18.02
N ASP A 52 -2.80 -24.81 -17.08
CA ASP A 52 -3.16 -24.86 -15.67
C ASP A 52 -4.31 -23.89 -15.37
N ILE A 53 -5.29 -24.33 -14.58
CA ILE A 53 -6.48 -23.53 -14.26
C ILE A 53 -6.36 -22.92 -12.87
N TYR A 54 -6.44 -21.58 -12.82
CA TYR A 54 -6.67 -20.82 -11.60
C TYR A 54 -8.17 -20.54 -11.46
N SER A 55 -8.72 -20.81 -10.29
CA SER A 55 -10.12 -20.49 -10.00
C SER A 55 -10.20 -19.60 -8.78
N THR A 56 -11.01 -18.55 -8.89
CA THR A 56 -11.16 -17.57 -7.82
C THR A 56 -12.25 -17.96 -6.82
N LEU A 57 -11.97 -17.73 -5.54
CA LEU A 57 -12.90 -18.04 -4.47
C LEU A 57 -12.84 -16.99 -3.36
N CYS A 58 -14.01 -16.45 -2.99
CA CYS A 58 -14.17 -15.56 -1.84
C CYS A 58 -15.11 -16.23 -0.82
N LEU A 59 -14.53 -16.78 0.25
CA LEU A 59 -15.25 -17.66 1.18
C LEU A 59 -16.36 -16.95 1.95
N ILE A 60 -16.13 -15.71 2.37
CA ILE A 60 -17.04 -14.97 3.24
C ILE A 60 -18.34 -14.52 2.57
N ARG A 61 -18.45 -14.67 1.24
CA ARG A 61 -19.65 -14.30 0.47
C ARG A 61 -20.14 -15.42 -0.45
N ALA A 62 -19.73 -16.66 -0.18
CA ALA A 62 -20.04 -17.80 -1.02
C ALA A 62 -21.47 -18.36 -0.80
N ASP A 63 -22.17 -17.96 0.26
CA ASP A 63 -23.48 -18.52 0.62
C ASP A 63 -24.44 -17.46 1.17
N ASN A 64 -25.16 -16.81 0.25
CA ASN A 64 -26.11 -15.76 0.60
C ASN A 64 -27.37 -16.28 1.29
N GLU A 65 -27.77 -17.54 1.04
CA GLU A 65 -28.93 -18.15 1.68
C GLU A 65 -28.67 -18.35 3.18
N TRP A 66 -27.50 -18.90 3.53
CA TRP A 66 -27.08 -19.04 4.92
C TRP A 66 -26.92 -17.67 5.60
N ALA A 67 -26.36 -16.69 4.90
CA ALA A 67 -26.19 -15.32 5.40
C ALA A 67 -27.54 -14.68 5.79
N LYS A 68 -28.56 -14.79 4.91
CA LYS A 68 -29.93 -14.31 5.20
C LYS A 68 -30.59 -15.01 6.38
N ALA A 69 -30.32 -16.31 6.55
CA ALA A 69 -30.83 -17.07 7.67
C ALA A 69 -30.12 -16.76 8.99
N ASN A 70 -28.94 -16.14 8.94
CA ASN A 70 -28.06 -15.86 10.08
C ASN A 70 -27.59 -14.40 10.10
N MET A 71 -28.53 -13.45 10.00
CA MET A 71 -28.23 -12.01 9.95
C MET A 71 -27.41 -11.51 11.15
N ASP A 72 -27.53 -12.16 12.31
CA ASP A 72 -26.74 -11.89 13.53
C ASP A 72 -25.26 -12.26 13.40
N LYS A 73 -24.89 -13.01 12.37
CA LYS A 73 -23.53 -13.50 12.07
C LYS A 73 -22.94 -12.89 10.81
N LEU A 74 -23.49 -11.77 10.35
CA LEU A 74 -22.82 -10.96 9.34
C LEU A 74 -21.65 -10.18 9.95
N GLN A 75 -20.69 -9.83 9.11
CA GLN A 75 -19.61 -8.92 9.51
C GLN A 75 -20.20 -7.58 9.95
N GLN A 76 -19.56 -6.96 10.93
CA GLN A 76 -19.99 -5.67 11.48
C GLN A 76 -18.85 -4.66 11.38
N CYS A 77 -19.17 -3.41 11.73
CA CYS A 77 -18.18 -2.39 12.06
C CYS A 77 -18.82 -1.32 12.94
N PHE A 78 -18.00 -0.44 13.53
CA PHE A 78 -18.47 0.79 14.12
C PHE A 78 -18.53 1.92 13.09
N LEU A 79 -19.62 2.68 13.10
CA LEU A 79 -19.72 3.96 12.42
C LEU A 79 -19.86 5.09 13.44
N MET A 80 -19.35 6.28 13.09
CA MET A 80 -19.63 7.53 13.79
C MET A 80 -20.71 8.29 13.04
N SER A 81 -21.80 8.68 13.70
CA SER A 81 -22.80 9.56 13.09
C SER A 81 -22.13 10.88 12.67
N TYR A 82 -22.66 11.55 11.65
CA TYR A 82 -22.26 12.92 11.37
C TYR A 82 -22.52 13.80 12.61
N PRO A 83 -21.62 14.74 12.97
CA PRO A 83 -21.81 15.54 14.16
C PRO A 83 -23.00 16.49 14.04
N VAL A 84 -23.89 16.48 15.03
CA VAL A 84 -25.07 17.35 15.10
C VAL A 84 -24.86 18.42 16.16
N VAL A 85 -25.14 19.68 15.83
CA VAL A 85 -25.08 20.80 16.79
C VAL A 85 -26.37 20.81 17.62
N ALA A 86 -26.27 20.79 18.95
CA ALA A 86 -27.42 20.92 19.83
C ALA A 86 -27.88 22.38 19.90
N GLU A 87 -29.15 22.67 19.60
CA GLU A 87 -29.71 24.04 19.71
C GLU A 87 -30.43 24.31 21.04
N SER A 88 -30.58 23.25 21.84
CA SER A 88 -31.20 23.26 23.17
C SER A 88 -30.49 22.27 24.11
N ASP A 89 -31.16 21.90 25.19
CA ASP A 89 -30.78 20.86 26.15
C ASP A 89 -31.03 19.42 25.67
N THR A 90 -31.48 19.26 24.41
CA THR A 90 -31.67 17.96 23.76
C THR A 90 -31.22 18.05 22.30
N VAL A 91 -30.68 16.95 21.75
CA VAL A 91 -30.42 16.80 20.31
C VAL A 91 -30.81 15.39 19.86
N THR A 92 -31.38 15.27 18.67
CA THR A 92 -31.68 13.98 18.03
C THR A 92 -30.74 13.77 16.85
N ILE A 93 -30.13 12.58 16.79
CA ILE A 93 -29.12 12.21 15.81
C ILE A 93 -29.65 11.04 14.98
N ASP A 94 -29.73 11.22 13.66
CA ASP A 94 -29.97 10.14 12.70
C ASP A 94 -28.66 9.38 12.48
N LEU A 95 -28.67 8.08 12.78
CA LEU A 95 -27.49 7.23 12.80
C LEU A 95 -26.89 7.06 11.41
N LEU A 96 -27.71 6.70 10.41
CA LEU A 96 -27.25 6.36 9.05
C LEU A 96 -27.31 7.53 8.08
N ARG A 97 -27.58 8.75 8.55
CA ARG A 97 -27.52 9.94 7.70
C ARG A 97 -26.15 10.05 7.02
N GLY A 98 -26.12 10.15 5.69
CA GLY A 98 -24.89 10.31 4.90
C GLY A 98 -24.19 9.00 4.54
N TYR A 99 -24.66 7.86 5.06
CA TYR A 99 -24.13 6.53 4.80
C TYR A 99 -24.99 5.77 3.79
N ASN A 100 -24.35 4.96 2.94
CA ASN A 100 -25.07 4.10 2.02
C ASN A 100 -25.85 3.00 2.78
N LYS A 101 -27.18 3.07 2.71
CA LYS A 101 -28.08 2.13 3.41
C LYS A 101 -28.19 0.77 2.75
N ASP A 102 -27.69 0.62 1.52
CA ASP A 102 -27.52 -0.69 0.89
C ASP A 102 -26.28 -1.41 1.41
N GLN A 103 -25.31 -0.68 1.98
CA GLN A 103 -24.12 -1.25 2.60
C GLN A 103 -24.37 -1.62 4.08
N PHE A 104 -25.15 -0.82 4.80
CA PHE A 104 -25.24 -0.90 6.26
C PHE A 104 -26.65 -1.02 6.83
N LEU A 105 -26.78 -1.86 7.85
CA LEU A 105 -27.97 -1.99 8.69
C LEU A 105 -27.59 -1.78 10.17
N VAL A 106 -28.31 -0.92 10.89
CA VAL A 106 -28.03 -0.69 12.33
C VAL A 106 -28.20 -1.98 13.13
N ASN A 107 -27.19 -2.33 13.93
CA ASN A 107 -27.26 -3.50 14.82
C ASN A 107 -28.03 -3.15 16.10
N CYS A 108 -29.26 -3.63 16.20
CA CYS A 108 -30.08 -3.54 17.42
C CYS A 108 -30.22 -4.88 18.15
N ASN A 109 -29.52 -5.93 17.72
CA ASN A 109 -29.54 -7.26 18.36
C ASN A 109 -28.57 -7.32 19.55
N ASP A 110 -27.42 -6.66 19.44
CA ASP A 110 -26.51 -6.43 20.56
C ASP A 110 -26.92 -5.16 21.33
N ASP A 111 -26.78 -5.18 22.66
CA ASP A 111 -27.20 -4.06 23.51
C ASP A 111 -26.43 -2.77 23.16
N PRO A 112 -27.11 -1.71 22.65
CA PRO A 112 -26.45 -0.44 22.36
C PRO A 112 -25.77 0.17 23.58
N LYS A 113 -26.29 -0.04 24.80
CA LYS A 113 -25.69 0.47 26.03
C LYS A 113 -24.40 -0.24 26.41
N GLU A 114 -24.19 -1.43 25.87
CA GLU A 114 -23.00 -2.23 26.10
C GLU A 114 -21.86 -1.84 25.14
N PHE A 115 -22.17 -1.50 23.88
CA PHE A 115 -21.16 -1.30 22.82
C PHE A 115 -21.04 0.11 22.27
N TRP A 116 -22.12 0.90 22.29
CA TRP A 116 -22.14 2.22 21.66
C TRP A 116 -21.72 3.30 22.65
N GLN A 117 -21.16 4.39 22.12
CA GLN A 117 -20.79 5.55 22.92
C GLN A 117 -21.32 6.83 22.26
N VAL A 118 -21.78 7.76 23.08
CA VAL A 118 -22.20 9.09 22.61
C VAL A 118 -21.17 10.10 23.11
N PHE A 119 -20.71 10.99 22.25
CA PHE A 119 -19.70 11.98 22.61
C PHE A 119 -20.20 13.39 22.39
N ASN A 120 -19.96 14.25 23.36
CA ASN A 120 -19.89 15.69 23.15
C ASN A 120 -18.53 16.00 22.52
N ARG A 121 -18.48 16.11 21.19
CA ARG A 121 -17.24 16.35 20.43
C ARG A 121 -16.67 17.75 20.63
N THR A 122 -17.42 18.68 21.23
CA THR A 122 -16.90 20.01 21.59
C THR A 122 -15.99 19.93 22.83
N THR A 123 -16.36 19.13 23.84
CA THR A 123 -15.53 18.94 25.05
C THR A 123 -14.61 17.72 24.96
N GLY A 124 -14.94 16.76 24.08
CA GLY A 124 -14.28 15.47 23.98
C GLY A 124 -14.77 14.45 25.01
N GLU A 125 -15.79 14.78 25.79
CA GLU A 125 -16.31 13.92 26.86
C GLU A 125 -17.40 12.96 26.35
N GLU A 126 -17.39 11.75 26.90
CA GLU A 126 -18.46 10.78 26.71
C GLU A 126 -19.71 11.21 27.48
N VAL A 127 -20.87 11.08 26.84
CA VAL A 127 -22.17 11.36 27.44
C VAL A 127 -22.62 10.15 28.26
N PRO A 128 -23.08 10.35 29.51
CA PRO A 128 -23.55 9.25 30.36
C PRO A 128 -24.63 8.39 29.69
N LEU A 129 -24.59 7.08 29.96
CA LEU A 129 -25.57 6.13 29.42
C LEU A 129 -27.03 6.48 29.77
N SER A 130 -27.28 7.14 30.91
CA SER A 130 -28.62 7.62 31.32
C SER A 130 -29.16 8.75 30.45
N ASP A 131 -28.27 9.44 29.74
CA ASP A 131 -28.56 10.74 29.12
C ASP A 131 -28.81 10.61 27.61
N TRP A 132 -28.91 9.38 27.09
CA TRP A 132 -29.34 9.16 25.71
C TRP A 132 -30.23 7.93 25.56
N THR A 133 -31.08 7.93 24.54
CA THR A 133 -32.02 6.82 24.25
C THR A 133 -32.10 6.56 22.76
N LEU A 134 -32.04 5.28 22.36
CA LEU A 134 -32.24 4.82 20.99
C LEU A 134 -33.74 4.67 20.68
N ASP A 135 -34.15 5.17 19.52
CA ASP A 135 -35.40 4.83 18.84
C ASP A 135 -35.04 3.92 17.64
N PRO A 136 -35.16 2.59 17.78
CA PRO A 136 -34.72 1.64 16.76
C PRO A 136 -35.61 1.67 15.51
N GLU A 137 -36.89 2.04 15.64
CA GLU A 137 -37.81 2.15 14.49
C GLU A 137 -37.43 3.33 13.60
N LYS A 138 -37.00 4.45 14.21
CA LYS A 138 -36.54 5.63 13.46
C LYS A 138 -35.06 5.59 13.11
N GLY A 139 -34.27 4.71 13.72
CA GLY A 139 -32.81 4.71 13.60
C GLY A 139 -32.17 5.99 14.16
N THR A 140 -32.71 6.54 15.25
CA THR A 140 -32.24 7.79 15.84
C THR A 140 -31.87 7.65 17.31
N VAL A 141 -30.90 8.45 17.77
CA VAL A 141 -30.55 8.58 19.20
C VAL A 141 -30.87 9.98 19.67
N THR A 142 -31.66 10.09 20.74
CA THR A 142 -31.90 11.36 21.42
C THR A 142 -30.95 11.48 22.61
N VAL A 143 -30.17 12.55 22.64
CA VAL A 143 -29.26 12.92 23.72
C VAL A 143 -29.89 14.06 24.52
N LYS A 144 -29.94 13.93 25.84
CA LYS A 144 -30.50 14.88 26.81
C LYS A 144 -29.37 15.59 27.56
N ASN A 145 -29.72 16.61 28.34
CA ASN A 145 -28.78 17.41 29.13
C ASN A 145 -27.65 18.02 28.29
N THR A 146 -27.93 18.34 27.02
CA THR A 146 -26.90 18.86 26.13
C THR A 146 -26.59 20.32 26.41
N PHE A 147 -25.33 20.69 26.21
CA PHE A 147 -24.94 22.10 26.12
C PHE A 147 -25.27 22.64 24.73
N LYS A 148 -25.96 23.77 24.72
CA LYS A 148 -26.31 24.50 23.50
C LYS A 148 -25.04 24.87 22.72
N TRP A 149 -25.10 24.68 21.40
CA TRP A 149 -24.05 24.87 20.40
C TRP A 149 -22.88 23.88 20.44
N HIS A 150 -22.95 22.87 21.30
CA HIS A 150 -21.99 21.77 21.25
C HIS A 150 -22.34 20.77 20.15
N ARG A 151 -21.33 20.06 19.65
CA ARG A 151 -21.49 19.02 18.63
C ARG A 151 -21.54 17.64 19.29
N TYR A 152 -22.51 16.83 18.92
CA TYR A 152 -22.69 15.47 19.43
C TYR A 152 -22.61 14.44 18.32
N THR A 153 -22.05 13.28 18.63
CA THR A 153 -22.00 12.11 17.74
C THR A 153 -22.34 10.85 18.51
N VAL A 154 -22.82 9.83 17.79
CA VAL A 154 -22.94 8.46 18.28
C VAL A 154 -21.94 7.59 17.54
N ASN A 155 -21.18 6.78 18.26
CA ASN A 155 -20.46 5.65 17.70
C ASN A 155 -21.36 4.41 17.86
N PHE A 156 -21.73 3.75 16.78
CA PHE A 156 -22.74 2.69 16.78
C PHE A 156 -22.34 1.50 15.89
N LEU A 157 -22.78 0.30 16.25
CA LEU A 157 -22.55 -0.91 15.47
C LEU A 157 -23.55 -1.02 14.32
N VAL A 158 -23.04 -1.46 13.18
CA VAL A 158 -23.84 -1.83 12.00
C VAL A 158 -23.45 -3.20 11.51
N TYR A 159 -24.40 -3.95 10.98
CA TYR A 159 -24.15 -5.06 10.08
C TYR A 159 -23.77 -4.54 8.70
N ARG A 160 -22.81 -5.19 8.07
CA ARG A 160 -22.49 -5.03 6.65
C ARG A 160 -23.36 -5.98 5.86
N ILE A 161 -24.27 -5.44 5.06
CA ILE A 161 -25.29 -6.20 4.31
C ILE A 161 -25.01 -6.24 2.80
N TRP A 162 -23.90 -5.64 2.36
CA TRP A 162 -23.38 -5.75 1.01
C TRP A 162 -21.86 -5.71 1.05
N GLU A 163 -21.23 -6.82 0.64
CA GLU A 163 -19.78 -6.95 0.60
C GLU A 163 -19.17 -5.98 -0.43
N GLU A 164 -18.11 -5.28 -0.05
CA GLU A 164 -17.67 -4.04 -0.69
C GLU A 164 -17.06 -4.24 -2.09
N ILE A 165 -16.33 -5.33 -2.32
CA ILE A 165 -15.78 -5.64 -3.65
C ILE A 165 -16.92 -6.03 -4.59
N SER A 166 -17.84 -6.88 -4.13
CA SER A 166 -19.04 -7.22 -4.88
C SER A 166 -19.90 -5.99 -5.16
N ALA A 167 -20.03 -5.06 -4.21
CA ALA A 167 -20.76 -3.80 -4.38
C ALA A 167 -20.08 -2.91 -5.41
N TYR A 168 -18.76 -2.76 -5.33
CA TYR A 168 -17.98 -2.00 -6.31
C TYR A 168 -18.15 -2.55 -7.72
N ASN A 169 -18.00 -3.87 -7.88
CA ASN A 169 -18.14 -4.51 -9.18
C ASN A 169 -19.57 -4.40 -9.71
N HIS A 170 -20.57 -4.56 -8.85
CA HIS A 170 -21.98 -4.43 -9.22
C HIS A 170 -22.30 -3.01 -9.74
N VAL A 171 -21.90 -1.97 -9.01
CA VAL A 171 -22.18 -0.58 -9.41
C VAL A 171 -21.33 -0.15 -10.61
N THR A 172 -20.07 -0.59 -10.69
CA THR A 172 -19.15 -0.19 -11.77
C THR A 172 -19.53 -0.82 -13.11
N ASN A 173 -20.06 -2.05 -13.09
CA ASN A 173 -20.46 -2.79 -14.29
C ASN A 173 -21.97 -2.78 -14.55
N ASP A 174 -22.75 -2.02 -13.77
CA ASP A 174 -24.21 -1.93 -13.86
C ASP A 174 -24.90 -3.30 -13.92
N TRP A 175 -24.65 -4.14 -12.91
CA TRP A 175 -25.20 -5.50 -12.86
C TRP A 175 -26.72 -5.58 -12.56
N GLY A 176 -27.43 -4.45 -12.53
CA GLY A 176 -28.89 -4.40 -12.44
C GLY A 176 -29.46 -5.00 -11.16
N ASP A 177 -30.33 -6.00 -11.28
CA ASP A 177 -31.02 -6.65 -10.17
C ASP A 177 -30.24 -7.84 -9.58
N ARG A 178 -28.96 -8.02 -9.98
CA ARG A 178 -28.11 -9.08 -9.43
C ARG A 178 -28.02 -8.95 -7.91
N GLU A 179 -28.31 -10.05 -7.23
CA GLU A 179 -28.37 -10.12 -5.79
C GLU A 179 -27.10 -9.57 -5.09
N HIS A 180 -27.32 -8.79 -4.03
CA HIS A 180 -26.26 -8.28 -3.18
C HIS A 180 -25.71 -9.41 -2.29
N LEU A 181 -24.41 -9.64 -2.37
CA LEU A 181 -23.74 -10.67 -1.59
C LEU A 181 -23.43 -10.14 -0.18
N MET A 182 -23.83 -10.87 0.85
CA MET A 182 -23.64 -10.52 2.25
C MET A 182 -22.37 -11.17 2.84
N PRO A 183 -21.51 -10.42 3.56
CA PRO A 183 -20.31 -10.96 4.18
C PRO A 183 -20.60 -11.61 5.53
N ILE A 184 -20.27 -12.90 5.68
CA ILE A 184 -20.43 -13.65 6.95
C ILE A 184 -19.20 -13.49 7.86
N GLU A 185 -19.41 -13.48 9.18
CA GLU A 185 -18.37 -13.31 10.21
C GLU A 185 -17.74 -14.66 10.58
N PRO A 186 -16.48 -14.93 10.17
CA PRO A 186 -15.86 -16.24 10.36
C PRO A 186 -15.44 -16.52 11.80
N MET A 187 -15.47 -15.56 12.73
CA MET A 187 -15.05 -15.84 14.12
C MET A 187 -16.02 -16.77 14.88
N TYR A 188 -17.29 -16.85 14.47
CA TYR A 188 -18.25 -17.78 15.04
C TYR A 188 -17.93 -19.24 14.64
N PRO A 189 -17.91 -20.20 15.60
CA PRO A 189 -17.62 -21.61 15.30
C PRO A 189 -18.53 -22.23 14.24
N GLU A 190 -19.81 -21.91 14.24
CA GLU A 190 -20.79 -22.38 13.25
C GLU A 190 -20.53 -21.79 11.85
N THR A 191 -20.09 -20.53 11.76
CA THR A 191 -19.69 -19.92 10.50
C THR A 191 -18.41 -20.57 9.97
N GLN A 192 -17.43 -20.87 10.84
CA GLN A 192 -16.22 -21.61 10.43
C GLN A 192 -16.57 -22.97 9.84
N ALA A 193 -17.47 -23.72 10.51
CA ALA A 193 -17.91 -25.02 10.02
C ALA A 193 -18.56 -24.91 8.64
N ARG A 194 -19.43 -23.90 8.44
CA ARG A 194 -20.09 -23.66 7.15
C ARG A 194 -19.10 -23.27 6.05
N ILE A 195 -18.14 -22.39 6.34
CA ILE A 195 -17.10 -21.99 5.38
C ILE A 195 -16.26 -23.20 4.94
N LEU A 196 -15.86 -24.07 5.87
CA LEU A 196 -15.09 -25.27 5.54
C LEU A 196 -15.91 -26.28 4.73
N GLU A 197 -17.21 -26.45 5.03
CA GLU A 197 -18.12 -27.29 4.25
C GLU A 197 -18.25 -26.79 2.81
N ILE A 198 -18.46 -25.47 2.63
CA ILE A 198 -18.53 -24.85 1.30
C ILE A 198 -17.21 -25.04 0.55
N LEU A 199 -16.08 -24.83 1.21
CA LEU A 199 -14.76 -25.00 0.59
C LEU A 199 -14.54 -26.47 0.18
N GLU A 200 -14.83 -27.44 1.04
CA GLU A 200 -14.66 -28.87 0.71
C GLU A 200 -15.54 -29.27 -0.48
N GLN A 201 -16.81 -28.83 -0.48
CA GLN A 201 -17.73 -29.11 -1.59
C GLN A 201 -17.26 -28.44 -2.88
N TRP A 202 -16.86 -27.16 -2.83
CA TRP A 202 -16.33 -26.45 -3.98
C TRP A 202 -15.07 -27.12 -4.55
N LEU A 203 -14.17 -27.62 -3.70
CA LEU A 203 -12.96 -28.35 -4.12
C LEU A 203 -13.29 -29.66 -4.87
N ILE A 204 -14.38 -30.34 -4.49
CA ILE A 204 -14.89 -31.54 -5.15
C ILE A 204 -15.49 -31.18 -6.52
N ASP A 205 -16.28 -30.10 -6.56
CA ASP A 205 -17.03 -29.69 -7.76
C ASP A 205 -16.14 -29.05 -8.84
N HIS A 206 -14.90 -28.67 -8.51
CA HIS A 206 -13.95 -28.05 -9.43
C HIS A 206 -12.70 -28.92 -9.67
N PRO A 207 -12.83 -30.11 -10.30
CA PRO A 207 -11.73 -31.05 -10.46
C PRO A 207 -10.59 -30.53 -11.35
N HIS A 208 -10.90 -29.65 -12.30
CA HIS A 208 -9.93 -29.05 -13.24
C HIS A 208 -9.02 -28.00 -12.59
N THR A 209 -9.46 -27.36 -11.50
CA THR A 209 -8.68 -26.34 -10.79
C THR A 209 -7.37 -26.90 -10.26
N LYS A 210 -6.25 -26.27 -10.64
CA LYS A 210 -4.91 -26.56 -10.13
C LYS A 210 -4.53 -25.65 -8.97
N VAL A 211 -4.93 -24.38 -9.05
CA VAL A 211 -4.66 -23.37 -8.03
C VAL A 211 -5.97 -22.72 -7.60
N VAL A 212 -6.25 -22.78 -6.30
CA VAL A 212 -7.30 -22.02 -5.66
C VAL A 212 -6.75 -20.65 -5.34
N ARG A 213 -7.25 -19.63 -6.03
CA ARG A 213 -6.89 -18.23 -5.77
C ARG A 213 -7.91 -17.63 -4.80
N PHE A 214 -7.59 -17.67 -3.51
CA PHE A 214 -8.36 -16.94 -2.51
C PHE A 214 -8.36 -15.45 -2.84
N THR A 215 -9.55 -14.88 -3.01
CA THR A 215 -9.77 -13.47 -3.41
C THR A 215 -10.72 -12.79 -2.42
N SER A 216 -10.33 -12.56 -1.17
CA SER A 216 -9.06 -12.96 -0.52
C SER A 216 -9.38 -13.92 0.63
N LEU A 217 -9.09 -13.56 1.88
CA LEU A 217 -9.48 -14.34 3.06
C LEU A 217 -10.81 -13.86 3.65
N PHE A 218 -10.75 -13.02 4.69
CA PHE A 218 -11.87 -12.86 5.61
C PHE A 218 -12.34 -11.42 5.78
N TYR A 219 -11.43 -10.48 6.05
CA TYR A 219 -11.79 -9.10 6.36
C TYR A 219 -11.27 -8.14 5.30
N ASN A 220 -12.18 -7.35 4.75
CA ASN A 220 -11.88 -6.35 3.73
C ASN A 220 -11.16 -5.13 4.34
N PHE A 221 -10.41 -4.40 3.52
CA PHE A 221 -9.89 -3.08 3.88
C PHE A 221 -11.03 -2.11 4.17
N PHE A 222 -10.78 -1.06 4.95
CA PHE A 222 -11.85 -0.18 5.41
C PHE A 222 -12.35 0.74 4.29
N TRP A 223 -13.60 0.56 3.86
CA TRP A 223 -14.17 1.28 2.72
C TRP A 223 -15.64 1.68 2.93
N LEU A 224 -15.84 2.91 3.40
CA LEU A 224 -17.17 3.44 3.72
C LEU A 224 -17.77 4.18 2.53
N TRP A 225 -18.99 3.81 2.14
CA TRP A 225 -19.70 4.45 1.04
C TRP A 225 -20.73 5.46 1.56
N SER A 226 -20.88 6.56 0.81
CA SER A 226 -21.91 7.57 1.07
C SER A 226 -23.16 7.29 0.25
N ASP A 227 -24.28 7.85 0.71
CA ASP A 227 -25.51 8.00 -0.08
C ASP A 227 -25.45 9.20 -1.06
N ASP A 228 -24.45 10.09 -0.94
CA ASP A 228 -24.22 11.18 -1.89
C ASP A 228 -23.27 10.74 -3.02
N PRO A 229 -23.74 10.68 -4.28
CA PRO A 229 -22.88 10.30 -5.41
C PRO A 229 -21.71 11.26 -5.65
N LYS A 230 -21.77 12.50 -5.14
CA LYS A 230 -20.65 13.46 -5.21
C LYS A 230 -19.53 13.14 -4.22
N GLN A 231 -19.83 12.38 -3.17
CA GLN A 231 -18.86 11.91 -2.17
C GLN A 231 -18.99 10.39 -2.02
N ARG A 232 -18.92 9.66 -3.15
CA ARG A 232 -19.18 8.20 -3.17
C ARG A 232 -18.47 7.41 -2.06
N PHE A 233 -17.23 7.79 -1.70
CA PHE A 233 -16.46 7.16 -0.63
C PHE A 233 -16.17 8.17 0.50
N ILE A 234 -16.54 7.81 1.73
CA ILE A 234 -16.31 8.60 2.94
C ILE A 234 -14.89 8.36 3.46
N VAL A 235 -14.48 7.09 3.51
CA VAL A 235 -13.13 6.65 3.92
C VAL A 235 -12.71 5.48 3.04
N ASN A 236 -11.43 5.46 2.63
CA ASN A 236 -10.78 4.29 2.04
C ASN A 236 -9.37 4.13 2.62
N ASP A 237 -9.11 3.01 3.30
CA ASP A 237 -7.79 2.73 3.85
C ASP A 237 -7.40 1.25 3.74
N TRP A 238 -6.37 1.06 2.90
CA TRP A 238 -5.43 -0.07 2.82
C TRP A 238 -5.41 -1.10 3.94
N GLY A 239 -5.01 -0.60 5.11
CA GLY A 239 -4.44 -1.39 6.19
C GLY A 239 -5.16 -1.20 7.51
N SER A 240 -6.34 -0.58 7.48
CA SER A 240 -7.22 -0.37 8.62
C SER A 240 -8.03 -1.63 8.95
N TYR A 241 -8.19 -1.91 10.25
CA TYR A 241 -8.83 -3.11 10.79
C TYR A 241 -10.31 -2.91 11.13
N GLU A 242 -10.90 -1.77 10.80
CA GLU A 242 -12.21 -1.36 11.29
C GLU A 242 -13.37 -2.25 10.79
N PHE A 243 -13.18 -2.97 9.69
CA PHE A 243 -14.11 -3.99 9.17
C PHE A 243 -13.95 -5.39 9.77
N SER A 244 -13.02 -5.57 10.73
CA SER A 244 -12.88 -6.81 11.50
C SER A 244 -13.63 -6.78 12.84
N VAL A 245 -14.36 -5.70 13.12
CA VAL A 245 -14.92 -5.42 14.45
C VAL A 245 -16.39 -5.84 14.53
N ASN A 246 -16.72 -6.67 15.50
CA ASN A 246 -18.11 -7.01 15.85
C ASN A 246 -18.24 -7.27 17.35
N ALA A 247 -19.49 -7.27 17.85
CA ALA A 247 -19.79 -7.46 19.27
C ALA A 247 -19.21 -8.76 19.86
N TYR A 248 -19.29 -9.86 19.11
CA TYR A 248 -18.74 -11.16 19.52
C TYR A 248 -17.21 -11.11 19.60
N ALA A 249 -16.53 -10.60 18.57
CA ALA A 249 -15.08 -10.45 18.54
C ALA A 249 -14.55 -9.56 19.67
N ILE A 250 -15.27 -8.52 20.07
CA ILE A 250 -14.90 -7.69 21.23
C ILE A 250 -14.98 -8.49 22.54
N ARG A 251 -16.00 -9.34 22.71
CA ARG A 251 -16.14 -10.22 23.88
C ARG A 251 -15.04 -11.29 23.89
N GLU A 252 -14.69 -11.86 22.75
CA GLU A 252 -13.57 -12.81 22.63
C GLU A 252 -12.21 -12.14 22.91
N PHE A 253 -12.00 -10.93 22.39
CA PHE A 253 -10.83 -10.12 22.71
C PHE A 253 -10.69 -9.89 24.21
N GLU A 254 -11.78 -9.53 24.89
CA GLU A 254 -11.77 -9.30 26.35
C GLU A 254 -11.36 -10.56 27.12
N LYS A 255 -11.82 -11.74 26.69
CA LYS A 255 -11.40 -13.02 27.28
C LYS A 255 -9.90 -13.28 27.10
N VAL A 256 -9.33 -12.92 25.95
CA VAL A 256 -7.92 -13.16 25.62
C VAL A 256 -6.99 -12.13 26.26
N LYS A 257 -7.34 -10.84 26.20
CA LYS A 257 -6.47 -9.73 26.62
C LYS A 257 -6.77 -9.21 28.03
N GLY A 258 -7.89 -9.60 28.64
CA GLY A 258 -8.25 -9.25 30.01
C GLY A 258 -8.76 -7.82 30.19
N TYR A 259 -9.07 -7.11 29.10
CA TYR A 259 -9.71 -5.80 29.12
C TYR A 259 -10.58 -5.62 27.87
N ARG A 260 -11.55 -4.72 27.98
CA ARG A 260 -12.51 -4.45 26.91
C ARG A 260 -12.14 -3.21 26.10
N LEU A 261 -12.25 -3.30 24.78
CA LEU A 261 -12.19 -2.16 23.87
C LEU A 261 -13.55 -1.47 23.79
N THR A 262 -13.53 -0.15 23.63
CA THR A 262 -14.75 0.64 23.42
C THR A 262 -14.88 1.05 21.96
N SER A 263 -16.07 1.51 21.54
CA SER A 263 -16.27 2.00 20.17
C SER A 263 -15.28 3.12 19.76
N GLU A 264 -14.86 3.97 20.70
CA GLU A 264 -13.91 5.06 20.44
C GLU A 264 -12.46 4.57 20.22
N ASP A 265 -12.11 3.37 20.73
CA ASP A 265 -10.83 2.74 20.41
C ASP A 265 -10.73 2.36 18.91
N PHE A 266 -11.87 2.29 18.21
CA PHE A 266 -12.02 1.99 16.78
C PHE A 266 -12.30 3.26 15.95
N VAL A 267 -13.44 3.92 16.23
CA VAL A 267 -13.86 5.15 15.56
C VAL A 267 -12.81 6.25 15.63
N ASN A 268 -12.10 6.35 16.77
CA ASN A 268 -11.00 7.29 16.99
C ASN A 268 -11.32 8.71 16.49
N LYS A 269 -12.38 9.32 17.03
CA LYS A 269 -12.84 10.67 16.66
C LYS A 269 -13.19 10.83 15.17
N GLY A 270 -13.56 9.75 14.49
CA GLY A 270 -13.86 9.71 13.06
C GLY A 270 -12.63 9.52 12.17
N LEU A 271 -11.47 9.20 12.74
CA LEU A 271 -10.25 8.89 11.99
C LEU A 271 -10.09 7.40 11.70
N TYR A 272 -10.85 6.53 12.38
CA TYR A 272 -10.98 5.10 12.05
C TYR A 272 -9.64 4.35 11.95
N ASN A 273 -8.72 4.66 12.87
CA ASN A 273 -7.36 4.11 12.95
C ASN A 273 -6.68 3.90 11.59
N ASN A 274 -6.87 4.86 10.68
CA ASN A 274 -6.33 4.77 9.33
C ASN A 274 -4.80 4.63 9.35
N SER A 275 -4.22 4.12 8.27
CA SER A 275 -2.79 3.80 8.20
C SER A 275 -1.86 5.02 8.34
N TYR A 276 -2.39 6.25 8.29
CA TYR A 276 -1.63 7.49 8.52
C TYR A 276 -1.59 7.89 9.99
N LEU A 277 -2.32 7.21 10.87
CA LEU A 277 -2.18 7.41 12.30
C LEU A 277 -1.13 6.46 12.87
N PRO A 278 -0.19 6.95 13.69
CA PRO A 278 0.59 6.04 14.51
C PRO A 278 -0.39 5.15 15.30
N PRO A 279 -0.15 3.85 15.42
CA PRO A 279 -1.10 2.95 16.08
C PRO A 279 -0.99 3.05 17.61
N ALA A 280 -2.12 3.24 18.29
CA ALA A 280 -2.18 3.14 19.74
C ALA A 280 -1.94 1.69 20.20
N LYS A 281 -1.44 1.51 21.44
CA LYS A 281 -1.20 0.17 22.00
C LYS A 281 -2.44 -0.73 21.90
N LYS A 282 -3.60 -0.22 22.31
CA LYS A 282 -4.87 -0.96 22.25
C LYS A 282 -5.23 -1.42 20.83
N TYR A 283 -4.96 -0.58 19.83
CA TYR A 283 -5.21 -0.93 18.43
C TYR A 283 -4.22 -1.99 17.95
N ARG A 284 -2.94 -1.92 18.34
CA ARG A 284 -1.97 -3.00 18.08
C ARG A 284 -2.41 -4.32 18.71
N ASP A 285 -2.91 -4.30 19.95
CA ASP A 285 -3.45 -5.50 20.61
C ASP A 285 -4.63 -6.10 19.83
N TRP A 286 -5.50 -5.26 19.25
CA TRP A 286 -6.58 -5.70 18.36
C TRP A 286 -6.07 -6.29 17.05
N MET A 287 -5.12 -5.62 16.39
CA MET A 287 -4.51 -6.12 15.15
C MET A 287 -3.86 -7.49 15.37
N GLU A 288 -3.14 -7.68 16.48
CA GLU A 288 -2.56 -8.97 16.85
C GLU A 288 -3.65 -10.03 17.11
N PHE A 289 -4.72 -9.68 17.84
CA PHE A 289 -5.84 -10.58 18.08
C PHE A 289 -6.50 -11.07 16.77
N ILE A 290 -6.75 -10.14 15.84
CA ILE A 290 -7.32 -10.47 14.53
C ILE A 290 -6.33 -11.25 13.67
N ASN A 291 -5.05 -10.86 13.63
CA ASN A 291 -4.01 -11.61 12.92
C ASN A 291 -3.95 -13.05 13.42
N ASN A 292 -4.02 -13.25 14.73
CA ASN A 292 -4.00 -14.59 15.30
C ASN A 292 -5.15 -15.46 14.80
N PHE A 293 -6.36 -14.92 14.81
CA PHE A 293 -7.54 -15.61 14.30
C PHE A 293 -7.45 -15.90 12.79
N VAL A 294 -7.07 -14.90 11.99
CA VAL A 294 -6.98 -15.01 10.52
C VAL A 294 -5.95 -16.06 10.11
N VAL A 295 -4.79 -16.11 10.78
CA VAL A 295 -3.78 -17.16 10.59
C VAL A 295 -4.33 -18.53 10.98
N ASP A 296 -4.90 -18.68 12.18
CA ASP A 296 -5.35 -19.97 12.70
C ASP A 296 -6.47 -20.58 11.85
N PHE A 297 -7.42 -19.76 11.40
CA PHE A 297 -8.53 -20.24 10.58
C PHE A 297 -8.13 -20.39 9.10
N GLY A 298 -7.40 -19.42 8.54
CA GLY A 298 -6.97 -19.50 7.14
C GLY A 298 -6.02 -20.66 6.87
N LYS A 299 -5.18 -21.04 7.84
CA LYS A 299 -4.40 -22.28 7.78
C LYS A 299 -5.28 -23.52 7.54
N LYS A 300 -6.42 -23.65 8.22
CA LYS A 300 -7.35 -24.77 8.03
C LYS A 300 -7.91 -24.79 6.60
N CYS A 301 -8.20 -23.62 6.04
CA CYS A 301 -8.65 -23.50 4.65
C CYS A 301 -7.55 -23.95 3.67
N VAL A 302 -6.30 -23.53 3.88
CA VAL A 302 -5.16 -23.92 3.03
C VAL A 302 -4.87 -25.42 3.14
N GLU A 303 -4.84 -25.98 4.35
CA GLU A 303 -4.66 -27.41 4.57
C GLU A 303 -5.74 -28.25 3.87
N LEU A 304 -6.98 -27.77 3.83
CA LEU A 304 -8.07 -28.41 3.11
C LEU A 304 -7.86 -28.37 1.59
N VAL A 305 -7.41 -27.23 1.04
CA VAL A 305 -7.02 -27.14 -0.39
C VAL A 305 -5.91 -28.15 -0.72
N HIS A 306 -4.88 -28.24 0.12
CA HIS A 306 -3.76 -29.18 -0.04
C HIS A 306 -4.20 -30.65 0.05
N LYS A 307 -5.13 -30.98 0.95
CA LYS A 307 -5.72 -32.32 1.08
C LYS A 307 -6.40 -32.78 -0.22
N HIS A 308 -6.91 -31.85 -1.03
CA HIS A 308 -7.49 -32.11 -2.35
C HIS A 308 -6.48 -32.04 -3.50
N GLY A 309 -5.17 -31.95 -3.21
CA GLY A 309 -4.10 -31.99 -4.21
C GLY A 309 -4.00 -30.73 -5.08
N LYS A 310 -4.52 -29.60 -4.59
CA LYS A 310 -4.47 -28.30 -5.27
C LYS A 310 -3.52 -27.36 -4.52
N LYS A 311 -3.04 -26.31 -5.20
CA LYS A 311 -2.27 -25.23 -4.59
C LYS A 311 -3.18 -24.12 -4.08
N ALA A 312 -2.78 -23.43 -3.02
CA ALA A 312 -3.48 -22.31 -2.44
C ALA A 312 -2.69 -21.02 -2.64
N TYR A 313 -3.21 -20.11 -3.46
CA TYR A 313 -2.68 -18.76 -3.61
C TYR A 313 -3.62 -17.77 -2.94
N VAL A 314 -3.09 -16.64 -2.46
CA VAL A 314 -3.89 -15.57 -1.87
C VAL A 314 -3.66 -14.24 -2.56
N PHE A 315 -4.74 -13.50 -2.76
CA PHE A 315 -4.69 -12.14 -3.28
C PHE A 315 -4.36 -11.14 -2.16
N TYR A 316 -3.27 -10.38 -2.30
CA TYR A 316 -2.77 -9.41 -1.33
C TYR A 316 -3.48 -8.06 -1.45
N ASN A 317 -4.80 -8.15 -1.47
CA ASN A 317 -5.73 -7.08 -1.73
C ASN A 317 -7.11 -7.51 -1.18
N ASP A 318 -8.19 -6.75 -1.40
CA ASP A 318 -9.54 -7.06 -0.93
C ASP A 318 -9.56 -7.50 0.56
N HIS A 319 -9.89 -8.77 0.81
CA HIS A 319 -10.08 -9.35 2.13
C HIS A 319 -8.77 -9.78 2.83
N TRP A 320 -7.75 -8.93 2.81
CA TRP A 320 -6.40 -9.26 3.29
C TRP A 320 -6.13 -8.86 4.75
N VAL A 321 -7.02 -8.08 5.38
CA VAL A 321 -6.80 -7.56 6.73
C VAL A 321 -6.65 -8.72 7.72
N GLY A 322 -5.59 -8.67 8.54
CA GLY A 322 -5.21 -9.74 9.46
C GLY A 322 -4.25 -10.79 8.87
N MET A 323 -3.99 -10.80 7.55
CA MET A 323 -3.06 -11.76 6.94
C MET A 323 -1.59 -11.45 7.26
N GLU A 324 -1.22 -10.17 7.16
CA GLU A 324 0.09 -9.60 7.49
C GLU A 324 1.31 -10.39 6.95
N PRO A 325 1.55 -10.40 5.62
CA PRO A 325 2.60 -11.22 4.98
C PRO A 325 4.05 -10.92 5.40
N THR A 326 4.29 -9.80 6.07
CA THR A 326 5.61 -9.39 6.53
C THR A 326 5.89 -9.77 7.98
N LEU A 327 4.91 -10.36 8.68
CA LEU A 327 5.04 -10.81 10.07
C LEU A 327 5.36 -12.30 10.17
N GLU A 328 5.94 -12.71 11.30
CA GLU A 328 6.48 -14.06 11.50
C GLU A 328 5.45 -15.18 11.32
N ARG A 329 4.19 -14.95 11.73
CA ARG A 329 3.12 -15.95 11.65
C ARG A 329 2.63 -16.22 10.23
N TRP A 330 2.99 -15.39 9.25
CA TRP A 330 2.63 -15.56 7.84
C TRP A 330 2.97 -16.97 7.30
N LYS A 331 4.13 -17.51 7.67
CA LYS A 331 4.57 -18.84 7.23
C LYS A 331 3.65 -19.98 7.70
N GLU A 332 2.82 -19.76 8.72
CA GLU A 332 1.92 -20.78 9.27
C GLU A 332 0.74 -21.09 8.34
N PHE A 333 0.34 -20.14 7.47
CA PHE A 333 -0.69 -20.41 6.45
C PHE A 333 -0.25 -21.49 5.48
N ASN A 334 1.05 -21.55 5.17
CA ASN A 334 1.63 -22.42 4.14
C ASN A 334 1.02 -22.18 2.75
N PHE A 335 0.81 -20.93 2.36
CA PHE A 335 0.40 -20.60 0.98
C PHE A 335 1.49 -20.98 -0.03
N ASP A 336 1.08 -21.52 -1.17
CA ASP A 336 1.99 -21.81 -2.28
C ASP A 336 2.38 -20.52 -3.04
N GLY A 337 1.50 -19.51 -3.02
CA GLY A 337 1.74 -18.27 -3.74
C GLY A 337 0.94 -17.06 -3.25
N ILE A 338 1.41 -15.88 -3.63
CA ILE A 338 0.77 -14.60 -3.36
C ILE A 338 0.65 -13.80 -4.66
N ILE A 339 -0.50 -13.17 -4.87
CA ILE A 339 -0.79 -12.36 -6.05
C ILE A 339 -1.22 -10.96 -5.61
N ASP A 340 -0.86 -9.90 -6.32
CA ASP A 340 -1.49 -8.58 -6.13
C ASP A 340 -1.76 -7.86 -7.46
N GLY A 341 -2.73 -6.94 -7.47
CA GLY A 341 -2.99 -6.02 -8.57
C GLY A 341 -2.23 -4.72 -8.33
N ILE A 342 -1.22 -4.45 -9.17
CA ILE A 342 -0.24 -3.40 -8.90
C ILE A 342 -0.15 -2.38 -10.04
N PHE A 343 0.20 -1.13 -9.69
CA PHE A 343 0.26 0.01 -10.61
C PHE A 343 1.66 0.62 -10.76
N ASN A 344 2.59 0.34 -9.86
CA ASN A 344 3.86 1.07 -9.75
C ASN A 344 4.97 0.21 -9.13
N GLY A 345 6.15 0.81 -8.99
CA GLY A 345 7.35 0.11 -8.55
C GLY A 345 7.31 -0.37 -7.09
N PHE A 346 6.86 0.46 -6.15
CA PHE A 346 6.83 0.03 -4.74
C PHE A 346 5.80 -1.09 -4.52
N GLU A 347 4.66 -1.06 -5.21
CA GLU A 347 3.69 -2.16 -5.14
C GLU A 347 4.26 -3.45 -5.72
N ALA A 348 5.10 -3.37 -6.77
CA ALA A 348 5.85 -4.53 -7.25
C ALA A 348 6.82 -5.06 -6.19
N ARG A 349 7.53 -4.18 -5.46
CA ARG A 349 8.41 -4.57 -4.34
C ARG A 349 7.65 -5.24 -3.20
N LYS A 350 6.44 -4.75 -2.86
CA LYS A 350 5.55 -5.35 -1.85
C LYS A 350 5.34 -6.85 -2.11
N VAL A 351 5.06 -7.21 -3.37
CA VAL A 351 4.85 -8.61 -3.76
C VAL A 351 6.18 -9.36 -3.87
N ALA A 352 7.17 -8.78 -4.55
CA ALA A 352 8.47 -9.41 -4.80
C ALA A 352 9.23 -9.75 -3.50
N GLU A 353 9.00 -9.00 -2.42
CA GLU A 353 9.68 -9.20 -1.14
C GLU A 353 8.86 -9.97 -0.11
N THR A 354 7.65 -10.43 -0.47
CA THR A 354 6.87 -11.27 0.43
C THR A 354 7.61 -12.59 0.68
N PRO A 355 7.94 -12.95 1.94
CA PRO A 355 8.67 -14.17 2.25
C PRO A 355 7.75 -15.41 2.25
N HIS A 356 8.33 -16.59 2.45
CA HIS A 356 7.61 -17.85 2.76
C HIS A 356 6.54 -18.30 1.76
N VAL A 357 6.69 -17.95 0.49
CA VAL A 357 5.90 -18.47 -0.64
C VAL A 357 6.82 -18.83 -1.79
N ASP A 358 6.41 -19.83 -2.58
CA ASP A 358 7.14 -20.29 -3.75
C ASP A 358 6.85 -19.43 -4.98
N VAL A 359 5.66 -18.84 -5.06
CA VAL A 359 5.24 -18.03 -6.20
C VAL A 359 4.76 -16.64 -5.79
N ARG A 360 5.43 -15.63 -6.33
CA ARG A 360 5.02 -14.22 -6.30
C ARG A 360 4.52 -13.83 -7.67
N GLU A 361 3.31 -13.33 -7.75
CA GLU A 361 2.68 -12.99 -9.02
C GLU A 361 2.06 -11.59 -8.98
N ILE A 362 2.24 -10.82 -10.04
CA ILE A 362 1.63 -9.50 -10.17
C ILE A 362 0.68 -9.48 -11.35
N ARG A 363 -0.56 -9.07 -11.07
CA ARG A 363 -1.56 -8.79 -12.10
C ARG A 363 -1.40 -7.35 -12.54
N LEU A 364 -1.04 -7.17 -13.81
CA LEU A 364 -0.75 -5.90 -14.45
C LEU A 364 -2.02 -5.12 -14.83
N HIS A 365 -1.83 -3.85 -15.14
CA HIS A 365 -2.85 -2.94 -15.65
C HIS A 365 -2.54 -2.49 -17.09
N PRO A 366 -3.54 -2.04 -17.86
CA PRO A 366 -4.94 -1.83 -17.49
C PRO A 366 -5.69 -3.14 -17.18
N TYR A 367 -6.64 -3.08 -16.24
CA TYR A 367 -7.57 -4.20 -16.03
C TYR A 367 -8.51 -4.19 -17.24
N PHE A 368 -8.88 -5.35 -17.78
CA PHE A 368 -9.67 -5.43 -19.01
C PHE A 368 -11.14 -5.11 -18.72
N PHE A 369 -11.40 -3.82 -18.47
CA PHE A 369 -12.71 -3.20 -18.25
C PHE A 369 -12.83 -1.99 -19.17
N PRO A 370 -14.06 -1.56 -19.52
CA PRO A 370 -14.25 -0.37 -20.34
C PRO A 370 -13.58 0.87 -19.71
N THR A 371 -13.74 1.03 -18.40
CA THR A 371 -13.16 2.12 -17.62
C THR A 371 -12.20 1.56 -16.57
N GLY A 372 -10.98 2.10 -16.53
CA GLY A 372 -9.95 1.77 -15.56
C GLY A 372 -10.28 2.26 -14.15
N VAL A 373 -9.52 1.77 -13.16
CA VAL A 373 -9.73 2.07 -11.73
C VAL A 373 -9.58 3.56 -11.41
N ASN A 374 -8.79 4.29 -12.22
CA ASN A 374 -8.61 5.74 -12.14
C ASN A 374 -9.67 6.55 -12.92
N GLY A 375 -10.67 5.89 -13.51
CA GLY A 375 -11.67 6.51 -14.37
C GLY A 375 -11.24 6.70 -15.84
N ALA A 376 -10.04 6.23 -16.23
CA ALA A 376 -9.58 6.32 -17.61
C ALA A 376 -10.45 5.44 -18.53
N PRO A 377 -10.72 5.87 -19.78
CA PRO A 377 -11.54 5.11 -20.73
C PRO A 377 -10.75 3.94 -21.37
N SER A 378 -10.11 3.09 -20.57
CA SER A 378 -9.05 2.16 -21.01
C SER A 378 -9.38 1.33 -22.25
N PHE A 379 -10.56 0.71 -22.31
CA PHE A 379 -11.01 -0.11 -23.45
C PHE A 379 -12.28 0.44 -24.10
N LEU A 380 -12.54 1.74 -23.96
CA LEU A 380 -13.56 2.48 -24.71
C LEU A 380 -12.98 3.04 -26.01
N PRO A 381 -13.81 3.50 -26.97
CA PRO A 381 -13.33 3.98 -28.28
C PRO A 381 -12.27 5.10 -28.22
N GLU A 382 -12.32 5.94 -27.20
CA GLU A 382 -11.36 7.03 -26.93
C GLU A 382 -10.13 6.61 -26.10
N GLY A 383 -10.09 5.35 -25.67
CA GLY A 383 -9.04 4.75 -24.85
C GLY A 383 -7.73 4.49 -25.60
N ASN A 384 -6.64 4.40 -24.83
CA ASN A 384 -5.35 3.92 -25.34
C ASN A 384 -4.73 2.93 -24.35
N PRO A 385 -5.20 1.67 -24.35
CA PRO A 385 -4.75 0.67 -23.38
C PRO A 385 -3.25 0.34 -23.55
N THR A 386 -2.70 0.49 -24.76
CA THR A 386 -1.26 0.31 -25.02
C THR A 386 -0.43 1.36 -24.29
N LEU A 387 -0.80 2.63 -24.35
CA LEU A 387 -0.10 3.71 -23.66
C LEU A 387 -0.22 3.57 -22.14
N GLU A 388 -1.39 3.19 -21.63
CA GLU A 388 -1.59 2.92 -20.21
C GLU A 388 -0.68 1.78 -19.73
N CYS A 389 -0.66 0.66 -20.46
CA CYS A 389 0.19 -0.48 -20.14
C CYS A 389 1.69 -0.11 -20.13
N LYS A 390 2.15 0.66 -21.14
CA LYS A 390 3.52 1.18 -21.19
C LYS A 390 3.87 2.05 -19.98
N THR A 391 2.93 2.89 -19.56
CA THR A 391 3.12 3.78 -18.41
C THR A 391 3.29 2.98 -17.12
N TYR A 392 2.40 2.02 -16.86
CA TYR A 392 2.53 1.16 -15.69
C TYR A 392 3.79 0.30 -15.74
N TRP A 393 4.09 -0.32 -16.89
CA TRP A 393 5.26 -1.19 -17.03
C TRP A 393 6.57 -0.44 -16.79
N MET A 394 6.67 0.83 -17.19
CA MET A 394 7.85 1.65 -16.96
C MET A 394 8.17 1.80 -15.46
N ASP A 395 7.15 2.07 -14.64
CA ASP A 395 7.28 2.20 -13.18
C ASP A 395 7.51 0.83 -12.49
N ILE A 396 6.86 -0.23 -12.99
CA ILE A 396 6.98 -1.59 -12.45
C ILE A 396 8.34 -2.20 -12.77
N ARG A 397 8.79 -2.10 -14.02
CA ARG A 397 10.01 -2.75 -14.52
C ARG A 397 11.24 -2.30 -13.77
N ARG A 398 11.36 -1.00 -13.47
CA ARG A 398 12.51 -0.48 -12.70
C ARG A 398 12.63 -1.15 -11.32
N ALA A 399 11.50 -1.45 -10.66
CA ALA A 399 11.49 -2.19 -9.42
C ALA A 399 11.81 -3.68 -9.62
N LEU A 400 11.24 -4.31 -10.66
CA LEU A 400 11.51 -5.71 -10.99
C LEU A 400 12.96 -5.99 -11.38
N LEU A 401 13.68 -4.99 -11.91
CA LEU A 401 15.12 -5.09 -12.09
C LEU A 401 15.86 -5.28 -10.77
N ARG A 402 15.37 -4.69 -9.67
CA ARG A 402 16.00 -4.78 -8.33
C ARG A 402 15.55 -6.02 -7.57
N LYS A 403 14.25 -6.32 -7.60
CA LYS A 403 13.66 -7.52 -7.00
C LYS A 403 12.53 -8.02 -7.90
N CYS A 404 12.74 -9.18 -8.50
CA CYS A 404 11.79 -9.76 -9.45
C CYS A 404 10.73 -10.62 -8.75
N VAL A 405 9.60 -10.78 -9.42
CA VAL A 405 8.54 -11.74 -9.08
C VAL A 405 8.70 -13.01 -9.92
N ASP A 406 7.92 -14.04 -9.61
CA ASP A 406 7.95 -15.31 -10.31
C ASP A 406 7.04 -15.31 -11.55
N ARG A 407 5.95 -14.54 -11.54
CA ARG A 407 4.95 -14.52 -12.62
C ARG A 407 4.31 -13.14 -12.79
N ILE A 408 3.81 -12.89 -14.01
CA ILE A 408 2.95 -11.74 -14.30
C ILE A 408 1.63 -12.23 -14.90
N GLY A 409 0.64 -11.36 -15.02
CA GLY A 409 -0.60 -11.69 -15.72
C GLY A 409 -1.55 -10.51 -15.84
N PHE A 410 -2.73 -10.76 -16.38
CA PHE A 410 -3.81 -9.76 -16.49
C PHE A 410 -5.12 -10.30 -15.92
N GLY A 411 -6.11 -9.42 -15.77
CA GLY A 411 -7.45 -9.77 -15.32
C GLY A 411 -8.51 -8.91 -16.03
N GLY A 412 -9.74 -9.42 -16.10
CA GLY A 412 -10.90 -8.76 -16.71
C GLY A 412 -11.52 -9.56 -17.86
N TYR A 413 -12.26 -8.86 -18.72
CA TYR A 413 -12.97 -9.41 -19.87
C TYR A 413 -12.03 -9.46 -21.08
N LEU A 414 -11.66 -10.67 -21.51
CA LEU A 414 -10.72 -10.85 -22.62
C LEU A 414 -11.30 -10.33 -23.94
N SER A 415 -12.62 -10.39 -24.10
CA SER A 415 -13.34 -9.88 -25.25
C SER A 415 -13.06 -8.41 -25.59
N LEU A 416 -12.75 -7.59 -24.58
CA LEU A 416 -12.43 -6.17 -24.78
C LEU A 416 -11.08 -5.95 -25.46
N VAL A 417 -10.18 -6.94 -25.43
CA VAL A 417 -8.85 -6.82 -26.03
C VAL A 417 -8.86 -7.04 -27.55
N ALA A 418 -9.87 -7.74 -28.07
CA ALA A 418 -9.91 -8.24 -29.45
C ALA A 418 -9.67 -7.16 -30.53
N ASN A 419 -10.09 -5.92 -30.28
CA ASN A 419 -9.97 -4.81 -31.23
C ASN A 419 -8.75 -3.91 -31.01
N HIS A 420 -7.77 -4.33 -30.19
CA HIS A 420 -6.58 -3.55 -29.85
C HIS A 420 -5.27 -4.28 -30.24
N PRO A 421 -4.95 -4.39 -31.54
CA PRO A 421 -3.78 -5.14 -32.00
C PRO A 421 -2.44 -4.62 -31.45
N ASP A 422 -2.29 -3.30 -31.30
CA ASP A 422 -1.08 -2.69 -30.73
C ASP A 422 -0.88 -3.07 -29.26
N PHE A 423 -1.98 -3.22 -28.51
CA PHE A 423 -1.94 -3.67 -27.12
C PHE A 423 -1.55 -5.15 -27.05
N ILE A 424 -2.15 -5.97 -27.91
CA ILE A 424 -1.86 -7.41 -28.01
C ILE A 424 -0.39 -7.65 -28.34
N GLU A 425 0.17 -6.90 -29.28
CA GLU A 425 1.59 -7.03 -29.64
C GLU A 425 2.49 -6.58 -28.49
N TYR A 426 2.20 -5.43 -27.89
CA TYR A 426 2.99 -4.91 -26.77
C TYR A 426 3.01 -5.86 -25.57
N VAL A 427 1.90 -6.51 -25.23
CA VAL A 427 1.87 -7.51 -24.13
C VAL A 427 2.75 -8.71 -24.44
N ALA A 428 2.85 -9.13 -25.71
CA ALA A 428 3.75 -10.23 -26.10
C ALA A 428 5.23 -9.84 -25.90
N GLU A 429 5.61 -8.62 -26.30
CA GLU A 429 6.96 -8.08 -26.09
C GLU A 429 7.29 -7.94 -24.60
N LEU A 430 6.36 -7.38 -23.82
CA LEU A 430 6.47 -7.22 -22.37
C LEU A 430 6.67 -8.56 -21.67
N ALA A 431 5.91 -9.59 -22.04
CA ALA A 431 6.02 -10.92 -21.44
C ALA A 431 7.40 -11.57 -21.70
N GLN A 432 7.95 -11.38 -22.90
CA GLN A 432 9.31 -11.85 -23.23
C GLN A 432 10.37 -11.08 -22.44
N GLU A 433 10.22 -9.76 -22.33
CA GLU A 433 11.10 -8.92 -21.52
C GLU A 433 11.11 -9.35 -20.05
N PHE A 434 9.92 -9.56 -19.46
CA PHE A 434 9.77 -10.05 -18.10
C PHE A 434 10.50 -11.37 -17.88
N ARG A 435 10.30 -12.36 -18.77
CA ARG A 435 10.95 -13.68 -18.65
C ARG A 435 12.47 -13.58 -18.68
N ARG A 436 13.03 -12.64 -19.46
CA ARG A 436 14.47 -12.39 -19.48
C ARG A 436 14.98 -11.77 -18.18
N ILE A 437 14.24 -10.81 -17.60
CA ILE A 437 14.56 -10.26 -16.27
C ILE A 437 14.48 -11.34 -15.20
N LYS A 438 13.41 -12.15 -15.21
CA LYS A 438 13.22 -13.26 -14.27
C LYS A 438 14.37 -14.26 -14.34
N GLU A 439 14.79 -14.66 -15.54
CA GLU A 439 15.92 -15.58 -15.70
C GLU A 439 17.21 -15.02 -15.07
N LEU A 440 17.49 -13.73 -15.24
CA LEU A 440 18.65 -13.11 -14.60
C LEU A 440 18.62 -13.23 -13.08
N HIS A 441 17.44 -13.04 -12.47
CA HIS A 441 17.24 -13.21 -11.03
C HIS A 441 17.34 -14.66 -10.56
N GLN A 442 17.14 -15.65 -11.44
CA GLN A 442 17.41 -17.06 -11.15
C GLN A 442 18.90 -17.41 -11.16
N ILE A 443 19.72 -16.63 -11.89
CA ILE A 443 21.17 -16.82 -11.99
C ILE A 443 21.91 -16.01 -10.92
N ASP A 444 21.46 -14.78 -10.67
CA ASP A 444 22.19 -13.79 -9.89
C ASP A 444 21.27 -12.77 -9.19
N GLN A 445 21.86 -11.87 -8.42
CA GLN A 445 21.20 -10.65 -7.95
C GLN A 445 21.92 -9.44 -8.59
N PRO A 446 21.18 -8.36 -8.92
CA PRO A 446 21.81 -7.17 -9.47
C PRO A 446 22.73 -6.54 -8.42
N ASN A 447 23.80 -5.89 -8.85
CA ASN A 447 24.64 -5.07 -7.97
C ASN A 447 23.81 -3.98 -7.28
N THR A 448 24.05 -3.83 -5.99
CA THR A 448 23.46 -2.82 -5.10
C THR A 448 24.56 -2.06 -4.37
N SER A 449 24.19 -1.00 -3.64
CA SER A 449 25.07 -0.29 -2.72
C SER A 449 25.73 -1.24 -1.70
N SER A 450 26.94 -0.90 -1.24
CA SER A 450 27.65 -1.64 -0.19
C SER A 450 27.05 -1.51 1.21
N PHE A 451 25.96 -0.74 1.34
CA PHE A 451 25.29 -0.39 2.57
C PHE A 451 23.77 -0.47 2.41
N LYS A 452 23.06 -0.47 3.53
CA LYS A 452 21.59 -0.47 3.57
C LYS A 452 21.02 0.87 4.03
N VAL A 453 19.82 1.15 3.55
CA VAL A 453 19.01 2.31 3.88
C VAL A 453 17.75 1.84 4.59
N ALA A 454 17.34 2.52 5.66
CA ALA A 454 16.10 2.20 6.35
C ALA A 454 15.08 3.33 6.23
N PHE A 455 13.81 2.99 6.00
CA PHE A 455 12.69 3.88 6.31
C PHE A 455 12.31 3.70 7.78
N LEU A 456 12.32 4.79 8.55
CA LEU A 456 11.86 4.81 9.94
C LEU A 456 10.44 5.38 10.02
N THR A 457 9.47 4.55 10.41
CA THR A 457 8.05 4.92 10.54
C THR A 457 7.45 4.35 11.83
N ALA A 458 6.18 4.67 12.13
CA ALA A 458 5.44 4.03 13.24
C ALA A 458 5.06 2.57 12.95
N TRP A 459 5.11 2.14 11.69
CA TRP A 459 4.71 0.78 11.29
C TRP A 459 5.90 -0.15 11.09
N GLY A 460 7.04 0.36 10.63
CA GLY A 460 8.19 -0.46 10.22
C GLY A 460 7.79 -1.54 9.21
N ASN A 461 8.36 -2.74 9.38
CA ASN A 461 8.19 -3.85 8.44
C ASN A 461 6.74 -4.30 8.24
N MET A 462 5.85 -4.08 9.22
CA MET A 462 4.42 -4.42 9.12
C MET A 462 3.73 -3.72 7.95
N ARG A 463 4.24 -2.56 7.50
CA ARG A 463 3.73 -1.83 6.32
C ARG A 463 4.84 -1.55 5.30
N ALA A 464 5.84 -2.44 5.22
CA ALA A 464 6.87 -2.37 4.19
C ALA A 464 6.23 -2.28 2.81
N TRP A 465 6.64 -1.30 2.01
CA TRP A 465 6.08 -1.03 0.68
C TRP A 465 4.55 -0.81 0.66
N GLY A 466 3.95 -0.40 1.77
CA GLY A 466 2.51 -0.18 1.90
C GLY A 466 2.10 1.29 1.90
N CYS A 467 0.85 1.57 1.49
CA CYS A 467 0.16 2.84 1.71
C CYS A 467 -1.36 2.61 1.87
N ARG A 468 -2.19 3.68 1.88
CA ARG A 468 -3.67 3.56 1.99
C ARG A 468 -4.37 3.03 0.72
N GLY A 469 -3.73 2.13 -0.02
CA GLY A 469 -4.22 1.57 -1.28
C GLY A 469 -3.14 1.60 -2.32
N HIS A 470 -3.41 2.29 -3.41
CA HIS A 470 -2.45 2.52 -4.47
C HIS A 470 -1.73 3.85 -4.30
N PHE A 471 -0.67 4.06 -5.08
CA PHE A 471 0.17 5.25 -4.99
C PHE A 471 -0.61 6.57 -4.91
N ASN A 472 -0.63 7.15 -3.72
CA ASN A 472 -1.23 8.45 -3.44
C ASN A 472 -0.18 9.56 -3.64
N ARG A 473 -0.23 10.21 -4.81
CA ARG A 473 0.63 11.33 -5.19
C ARG A 473 0.53 12.49 -4.19
N GLY A 474 1.64 13.20 -3.98
CA GLY A 474 1.73 14.35 -3.07
C GLY A 474 1.88 14.00 -1.59
N ASN A 475 1.94 12.71 -1.22
CA ASN A 475 2.39 12.27 0.09
C ASN A 475 3.92 12.02 0.07
N PHE A 476 4.67 12.70 0.93
CA PHE A 476 6.14 12.67 0.91
C PHE A 476 6.75 11.27 1.09
N TYR A 477 6.17 10.45 1.97
CA TYR A 477 6.64 9.08 2.17
C TYR A 477 6.43 8.24 0.92
N ASN A 478 5.22 8.25 0.35
CA ASN A 478 4.91 7.48 -0.86
C ASN A 478 5.76 7.91 -2.06
N GLU A 479 5.97 9.21 -2.26
CA GLU A 479 6.79 9.74 -3.37
C GLU A 479 8.26 9.31 -3.23
N ALA A 480 8.81 9.34 -2.00
CA ALA A 480 10.18 8.89 -1.74
C ALA A 480 10.31 7.36 -1.88
N MET A 481 9.33 6.62 -1.39
CA MET A 481 9.25 5.16 -1.50
C MET A 481 9.19 4.72 -2.97
N GLU A 482 8.40 5.39 -3.80
CA GLU A 482 8.33 5.10 -5.24
C GLU A 482 9.65 5.44 -5.95
N SER A 483 10.29 6.57 -5.63
CA SER A 483 11.61 6.87 -6.19
C SER A 483 12.63 5.79 -5.88
N ILE A 484 12.63 5.27 -4.65
CA ILE A 484 13.61 4.29 -4.19
C ILE A 484 13.33 2.86 -4.70
N SER A 485 12.08 2.53 -5.05
CA SER A 485 11.69 1.17 -5.44
C SER A 485 12.53 0.57 -6.60
N GLY A 486 13.04 1.41 -7.50
CA GLY A 486 13.91 1.02 -8.62
C GLY A 486 15.38 1.46 -8.49
N LEU A 487 15.81 2.01 -7.35
CA LEU A 487 17.21 2.39 -7.13
C LEU A 487 18.08 1.16 -6.75
N PRO A 488 19.40 1.17 -7.07
CA PRO A 488 20.33 0.10 -6.72
C PRO A 488 20.76 0.18 -5.25
N VAL A 489 19.80 0.23 -4.33
CA VAL A 489 20.04 0.29 -2.87
C VAL A 489 19.21 -0.77 -2.14
N GLU A 490 19.77 -1.34 -1.08
CA GLU A 490 19.05 -2.27 -0.20
C GLU A 490 18.23 -1.50 0.83
N ILE A 491 16.95 -1.82 0.92
CA ILE A 491 15.97 -1.12 1.76
C ILE A 491 15.48 -2.03 2.88
N GLU A 492 15.43 -1.50 4.09
CA GLU A 492 14.73 -2.09 5.23
C GLU A 492 13.68 -1.11 5.78
N PHE A 493 12.64 -1.65 6.41
CA PHE A 493 11.61 -0.84 7.08
C PHE A 493 11.68 -1.12 8.58
N ILE A 494 12.04 -0.11 9.35
CA ILE A 494 12.18 -0.21 10.80
C ILE A 494 11.15 0.70 11.49
N SER A 495 10.71 0.29 12.67
CA SER A 495 9.76 1.06 13.47
C SER A 495 10.43 1.81 14.61
N PHE A 496 9.74 2.81 15.14
CA PHE A 496 10.14 3.44 16.41
C PHE A 496 10.18 2.43 17.57
N ASP A 497 9.29 1.44 17.56
CA ASP A 497 9.29 0.38 18.57
C ASP A 497 10.55 -0.51 18.43
N ASP A 498 11.00 -0.80 17.20
CA ASP A 498 12.22 -1.58 16.95
C ASP A 498 13.46 -0.89 17.50
N ILE A 499 13.63 0.41 17.22
CA ILE A 499 14.81 1.16 17.70
C ILE A 499 14.77 1.38 19.21
N LEU A 500 13.57 1.54 19.80
CA LEU A 500 13.43 1.65 21.25
C LEU A 500 13.79 0.35 21.97
N ALA A 501 13.50 -0.79 21.35
CA ALA A 501 13.82 -2.10 21.91
C ALA A 501 15.30 -2.47 21.71
N ASN A 502 15.86 -2.22 20.52
CA ASN A 502 17.11 -2.84 20.08
C ASN A 502 18.19 -1.84 19.62
N GLY A 503 17.89 -0.54 19.52
CA GLY A 503 18.74 0.43 18.85
C GLY A 503 18.64 0.36 17.31
N ILE A 504 19.41 1.20 16.63
CA ILE A 504 19.51 1.18 15.16
C ILE A 504 20.52 0.09 14.77
N PRO A 505 20.19 -0.85 13.86
CA PRO A 505 21.13 -1.89 13.45
C PRO A 505 22.40 -1.35 12.80
N ASP A 506 23.57 -1.89 13.14
CA ASP A 506 24.89 -1.42 12.68
C ASP A 506 25.07 -1.46 11.14
N HIS A 507 24.32 -2.32 10.45
CA HIS A 507 24.37 -2.43 8.99
C HIS A 507 23.56 -1.35 8.25
N ILE A 508 22.71 -0.61 8.96
CA ILE A 508 21.99 0.55 8.43
C ILE A 508 22.92 1.76 8.46
N GLN A 509 23.19 2.35 7.29
CA GLN A 509 24.04 3.53 7.16
C GLN A 509 23.24 4.82 6.93
N VAL A 510 22.01 4.70 6.41
CA VAL A 510 21.13 5.85 6.17
C VAL A 510 19.73 5.57 6.70
N ILE A 511 19.16 6.52 7.44
CA ILE A 511 17.73 6.53 7.79
C ILE A 511 17.02 7.60 7.00
N ILE A 512 15.88 7.26 6.41
CA ILE A 512 14.93 8.18 5.80
C ILE A 512 13.70 8.29 6.70
N ASN A 513 13.35 9.52 7.08
CA ASN A 513 12.10 9.83 7.74
C ASN A 513 11.33 10.86 6.89
N ALA A 514 10.12 10.49 6.47
CA ALA A 514 9.33 11.27 5.53
C ALA A 514 7.86 11.27 5.95
N GLY A 515 7.21 12.42 5.87
CA GLY A 515 5.79 12.53 6.24
C GLY A 515 5.39 13.92 6.69
N ARG A 516 4.30 13.99 7.43
CA ARG A 516 3.73 15.22 7.98
C ARG A 516 3.61 15.16 9.49
N LEU A 517 3.38 16.32 10.11
CA LEU A 517 3.05 16.40 11.54
C LEU A 517 1.98 15.37 11.92
N ASP A 518 2.23 14.66 13.02
CA ASP A 518 1.33 13.69 13.65
C ASP A 518 1.01 12.43 12.83
N ASP A 519 1.51 12.28 11.59
CA ASP A 519 1.28 11.06 10.80
C ASP A 519 2.22 9.91 11.17
N ALA A 520 1.82 8.68 10.81
CA ALA A 520 2.54 7.45 11.08
C ALA A 520 3.88 7.35 10.35
N TRP A 521 4.00 8.03 9.20
CA TRP A 521 5.17 7.95 8.34
C TRP A 521 6.32 8.79 8.90
N SER A 522 6.01 10.01 9.34
CA SER A 522 6.94 10.86 10.10
C SER A 522 7.14 10.31 11.51
N GLY A 523 6.09 9.81 12.18
CA GLY A 523 6.16 9.13 13.48
C GLY A 523 5.29 9.72 14.58
N GLY A 524 4.68 10.88 14.37
CA GLY A 524 3.75 11.52 15.31
C GLY A 524 4.23 11.55 16.76
N TRP A 525 3.49 10.93 17.68
CA TRP A 525 3.78 11.02 19.12
C TRP A 525 5.09 10.35 19.55
N TYR A 526 5.69 9.48 18.73
CA TYR A 526 6.99 8.88 19.05
C TYR A 526 8.09 9.92 19.27
N TRP A 527 7.99 11.07 18.60
CA TRP A 527 8.93 12.18 18.76
C TRP A 527 8.87 12.89 20.10
N LYS A 528 7.85 12.61 20.92
CA LYS A 528 7.75 13.09 22.30
C LYS A 528 8.54 12.22 23.29
N ASN A 529 9.05 11.08 22.85
CA ASN A 529 9.88 10.20 23.66
C ASN A 529 11.35 10.61 23.53
N PRO A 530 11.99 11.13 24.59
CA PRO A 530 13.39 11.58 24.52
C PRO A 530 14.34 10.44 24.13
N LYS A 531 14.00 9.18 24.42
CA LYS A 531 14.86 8.05 24.07
C LYS A 531 15.01 7.87 22.55
N VAL A 532 13.96 8.16 21.78
CA VAL A 532 14.02 8.17 20.31
C VAL A 532 15.02 9.21 19.82
N ILE A 533 14.98 10.42 20.41
CA ILE A 533 15.89 11.53 20.07
C ILE A 533 17.34 11.16 20.40
N GLU A 534 17.57 10.58 21.58
CA GLU A 534 18.88 10.12 22.03
C GLU A 534 19.49 9.09 21.06
N ILE A 535 18.74 8.04 20.72
CA ILE A 535 19.21 6.95 19.86
C ILE A 535 19.63 7.48 18.49
N ILE A 536 18.77 8.29 17.86
CA ILE A 536 19.06 8.83 16.53
C ILE A 536 20.21 9.84 16.58
N THR A 537 20.25 10.71 17.59
CA THR A 537 21.34 11.70 17.75
C THR A 537 22.68 11.01 17.98
N GLU A 538 22.74 9.97 18.81
CA GLU A 538 23.96 9.20 19.06
C GLU A 538 24.43 8.50 17.78
N TRP A 539 23.53 7.83 17.08
CA TRP A 539 23.84 7.14 15.82
C TRP A 539 24.35 8.11 14.73
N VAL A 540 23.69 9.25 14.52
CA VAL A 540 24.19 10.29 13.60
C VAL A 540 25.55 10.82 14.06
N SER A 541 25.75 11.04 15.37
CA SER A 541 27.02 11.55 15.88
C SER A 541 28.23 10.66 15.57
N GLN A 542 27.98 9.36 15.39
CA GLN A 542 28.94 8.30 15.12
C GLN A 542 29.13 8.02 13.61
N GLY A 543 28.45 8.74 12.72
CA GLY A 543 28.61 8.63 11.27
C GLY A 543 27.36 8.23 10.50
N GLY A 544 26.25 7.95 11.19
CA GLY A 544 24.98 7.65 10.53
C GLY A 544 24.45 8.81 9.67
N GLY A 545 23.92 8.48 8.50
CA GLY A 545 23.30 9.43 7.58
C GLY A 545 21.80 9.60 7.83
N LEU A 546 21.28 10.82 7.92
CA LEU A 546 19.85 11.06 8.13
C LEU A 546 19.27 11.90 6.98
N ILE A 547 18.16 11.46 6.40
CA ILE A 547 17.43 12.19 5.38
C ILE A 547 16.00 12.45 5.87
N GLY A 548 15.63 13.72 5.96
CA GLY A 548 14.30 14.16 6.34
C GLY A 548 13.55 14.73 5.13
N ILE A 549 12.29 14.32 4.91
CA ILE A 549 11.47 14.79 3.78
C ILE A 549 10.10 15.30 4.26
N GLY A 550 9.76 16.54 3.94
CA GLY A 550 8.51 17.17 4.34
C GLY A 550 8.57 17.73 5.75
N GLU A 551 7.84 17.12 6.70
CA GLU A 551 7.87 17.51 8.12
C GLU A 551 8.47 16.36 8.97
N PRO A 552 9.75 16.00 8.77
CA PRO A 552 10.42 14.93 9.50
C PRO A 552 10.56 15.32 10.96
N SER A 553 10.41 14.36 11.88
CA SER A 553 10.46 14.62 13.32
C SER A 553 9.48 15.68 13.86
N ALA A 554 8.43 16.01 13.12
CA ALA A 554 7.50 17.05 13.54
C ALA A 554 6.62 16.60 14.70
N ALA A 555 6.63 17.38 15.78
CA ALA A 555 5.69 17.26 16.89
C ALA A 555 5.51 18.62 17.57
N LYS A 556 4.29 18.96 17.99
CA LYS A 556 4.05 20.11 18.87
C LYS A 556 4.41 19.71 20.31
N HIS A 557 5.70 19.74 20.62
CA HIS A 557 6.23 19.31 21.91
C HIS A 557 7.51 20.06 22.29
N SER A 558 7.68 20.33 23.58
CA SER A 558 8.86 21.05 24.11
C SER A 558 9.06 22.41 23.42
N SER A 559 10.30 22.77 23.09
CA SER A 559 10.71 24.10 22.60
C SER A 559 10.80 24.25 21.08
N GLN A 560 10.59 23.18 20.32
CA GLN A 560 10.85 23.15 18.86
C GLN A 560 9.79 22.34 18.12
N TYR A 561 9.64 22.55 16.81
CA TYR A 561 8.65 21.85 15.98
C TYR A 561 9.25 20.58 15.39
N PHE A 562 10.39 20.68 14.71
CA PHE A 562 11.19 19.50 14.37
C PHE A 562 11.98 19.06 15.59
N GLN A 563 11.65 17.89 16.14
CA GLN A 563 12.30 17.38 17.34
C GLN A 563 13.79 17.03 17.11
N LEU A 564 14.20 16.87 15.85
CA LEU A 564 15.60 16.70 15.43
C LEU A 564 16.15 17.93 14.70
N SER A 565 15.63 19.14 14.95
CA SER A 565 16.10 20.37 14.30
C SER A 565 17.61 20.61 14.45
N HIS A 566 18.19 20.21 15.59
CA HIS A 566 19.64 20.25 15.85
C HIS A 566 20.47 19.31 14.96
N LEU A 567 19.84 18.30 14.37
CA LEU A 567 20.44 17.43 13.36
C LEU A 567 20.19 17.96 11.95
N PHE A 568 18.97 18.42 11.66
CA PHE A 568 18.62 18.92 10.32
C PHE A 568 19.25 20.27 9.99
N GLY A 569 19.65 21.05 10.99
CA GLY A 569 20.15 22.42 10.82
C GLY A 569 19.05 23.42 10.41
N VAL A 570 17.80 22.97 10.36
CA VAL A 570 16.64 23.77 9.97
C VAL A 570 15.49 23.58 10.95
N GLU A 571 14.60 24.56 10.95
CA GLU A 571 13.33 24.54 11.67
C GLU A 571 12.24 25.17 10.80
N ARG A 572 10.98 24.94 11.16
CA ARG A 572 9.81 25.52 10.52
C ARG A 572 9.12 26.58 11.38
N GLU A 573 8.85 27.73 10.78
CA GLU A 573 8.00 28.76 11.36
C GLU A 573 6.53 28.34 11.25
N ILE A 574 5.85 28.25 12.40
CA ILE A 574 4.44 27.85 12.49
C ILE A 574 3.57 28.91 13.21
N GLY A 575 4.06 30.14 13.30
CA GLY A 575 3.42 31.28 13.97
C GLY A 575 3.90 31.54 15.40
N LEU A 576 4.81 30.72 15.91
CA LEU A 576 5.31 30.81 17.30
C LEU A 576 6.59 31.62 17.44
N THR A 577 7.36 31.76 16.36
CA THR A 577 8.71 32.36 16.40
C THR A 577 8.87 33.55 15.44
N VAL A 578 7.76 34.15 14.99
CA VAL A 578 7.74 35.28 14.03
C VAL A 578 8.49 36.51 14.57
N ALA A 579 8.52 36.69 15.89
CA ALA A 579 9.24 37.80 16.53
C ALA A 579 10.77 37.59 16.63
N TRP A 580 11.26 36.40 16.25
CA TRP A 580 12.69 36.09 16.24
C TRP A 580 13.26 36.23 14.84
N GLU A 581 14.31 37.05 14.72
CA GLU A 581 15.10 37.16 13.51
C GLU A 581 15.66 35.79 13.12
N LYS A 582 15.61 35.48 11.82
CA LYS A 582 16.14 34.23 11.28
C LYS A 582 17.55 34.45 10.75
N TYR A 583 18.39 33.42 10.81
CA TYR A 583 19.73 33.50 10.25
C TYR A 583 19.64 33.73 8.72
N PRO A 584 20.37 34.72 8.19
CA PRO A 584 20.53 34.83 6.74
C PRO A 584 21.36 33.66 6.23
N TYR A 585 21.14 33.27 4.97
CA TYR A 585 21.91 32.22 4.31
C TYR A 585 22.25 32.64 2.87
N GLU A 586 23.25 31.98 2.31
CA GLU A 586 23.58 32.04 0.89
C GLU A 586 23.44 30.65 0.28
N LYS A 587 22.96 30.59 -0.96
CA LYS A 587 22.84 29.33 -1.68
C LYS A 587 24.23 28.79 -2.03
N THR A 588 24.45 27.52 -1.73
CA THR A 588 25.66 26.78 -2.14
C THR A 588 25.61 26.52 -3.65
N GLU A 589 26.56 27.06 -4.39
CA GLU A 589 26.55 26.98 -5.87
C GLU A 589 26.78 25.55 -6.41
N LYS A 590 27.67 24.79 -5.77
CA LYS A 590 28.06 23.44 -6.23
C LYS A 590 28.07 22.47 -5.06
N HIS A 591 27.36 21.36 -5.23
CA HIS A 591 27.33 20.28 -4.26
C HIS A 591 27.18 18.93 -4.96
N PHE A 592 27.66 17.85 -4.34
CA PHE A 592 27.54 16.50 -4.88
C PHE A 592 26.08 16.10 -5.16
N ILE A 593 25.17 16.48 -4.25
CA ILE A 593 23.74 16.15 -4.32
C ILE A 593 23.08 16.81 -5.54
N THR A 594 23.41 18.07 -5.82
CA THR A 594 22.76 18.87 -6.87
C THR A 594 23.50 18.84 -8.22
N ALA A 595 24.50 17.97 -8.37
CA ALA A 595 25.39 17.98 -9.54
C ALA A 595 24.71 17.67 -10.88
N ASP A 596 23.59 16.93 -10.87
CA ASP A 596 22.82 16.59 -12.09
C ASP A 596 21.60 17.50 -12.30
N LEU A 597 21.37 18.51 -11.44
CA LEU A 597 20.28 19.46 -11.65
C LEU A 597 20.62 20.39 -12.82
N SER A 598 19.87 20.28 -13.91
CA SER A 598 19.98 21.12 -15.10
C SER A 598 19.23 22.46 -14.96
N GLU A 599 18.17 22.49 -14.14
CA GLU A 599 17.25 23.61 -13.97
C GLU A 599 17.07 24.01 -12.50
N GLN A 600 16.15 24.94 -12.24
CA GLN A 600 15.68 25.21 -10.89
C GLN A 600 15.06 23.93 -10.30
N VAL A 601 15.36 23.66 -9.02
CA VAL A 601 14.79 22.50 -8.35
C VAL A 601 13.26 22.61 -8.33
N ASP A 602 12.59 21.52 -8.67
CA ASP A 602 11.15 21.38 -8.51
C ASP A 602 10.85 20.09 -7.75
N LEU A 603 10.55 20.22 -6.47
CA LEU A 603 10.20 19.13 -5.57
C LEU A 603 8.69 18.86 -5.55
N GLY A 604 7.93 19.49 -6.44
CA GLY A 604 6.46 19.49 -6.43
C GLY A 604 5.92 20.28 -5.24
N LYS A 605 5.10 19.64 -4.42
CA LYS A 605 4.60 20.26 -3.18
C LYS A 605 5.75 20.36 -2.18
N VAL A 606 5.97 21.53 -1.60
CA VAL A 606 6.98 21.77 -0.56
C VAL A 606 6.35 22.29 0.73
N ILE A 607 7.04 22.05 1.84
CA ILE A 607 6.75 22.67 3.13
C ILE A 607 7.32 24.09 3.15
N ASP A 608 6.49 25.04 3.54
CA ASP A 608 6.82 26.45 3.67
C ASP A 608 7.38 26.80 5.06
N GLY A 609 7.90 28.02 5.17
CA GLY A 609 8.34 28.59 6.44
C GLY A 609 9.60 27.94 7.01
N ILE A 610 10.36 27.19 6.21
CA ILE A 610 11.65 26.64 6.62
C ILE A 610 12.67 27.75 6.74
N TYR A 611 13.49 27.68 7.78
CA TYR A 611 14.62 28.57 8.00
C TYR A 611 15.80 27.80 8.61
N VAL A 612 17.02 28.29 8.39
CA VAL A 612 18.24 27.68 8.95
C VAL A 612 18.46 28.12 10.40
N LEU A 613 19.04 27.23 11.21
CA LEU A 613 19.34 27.49 12.62
C LEU A 613 20.72 28.11 12.87
N GLY A 614 21.58 28.14 11.87
CA GLY A 614 22.94 28.66 11.99
C GLY A 614 23.69 28.66 10.66
N PRO A 615 24.82 29.36 10.59
CA PRO A 615 25.62 29.52 9.38
C PRO A 615 26.28 28.22 8.89
N GLU A 616 26.31 27.17 9.72
CA GLU A 616 26.88 25.87 9.36
C GLU A 616 25.96 25.06 8.42
N THR A 617 24.68 25.45 8.30
CA THR A 617 23.73 24.77 7.41
C THR A 617 23.92 25.24 5.98
N LYS A 618 24.26 24.31 5.08
CA LYS A 618 24.40 24.62 3.65
C LYS A 618 23.04 24.55 2.96
N VAL A 619 22.59 25.67 2.40
CA VAL A 619 21.37 25.69 1.57
C VAL A 619 21.73 25.32 0.14
N LEU A 620 21.36 24.12 -0.29
CA LEU A 620 21.68 23.59 -1.62
C LEU A 620 20.69 24.07 -2.68
N ALA A 621 19.45 24.30 -2.27
CA ALA A 621 18.43 24.91 -3.11
C ALA A 621 17.39 25.66 -2.26
N GLU A 622 16.78 26.67 -2.88
CA GLU A 622 15.72 27.48 -2.29
C GLU A 622 14.58 27.71 -3.29
N GLN A 623 13.41 28.02 -2.75
CA GLN A 623 12.24 28.46 -3.50
C GLN A 623 11.58 29.61 -2.71
N ASP A 624 11.33 30.73 -3.38
CA ASP A 624 10.66 31.92 -2.79
C ASP A 624 11.29 32.40 -1.47
N GLY A 625 12.63 32.35 -1.36
CA GLY A 625 13.37 32.76 -0.16
C GLY A 625 13.28 31.77 1.00
N CYS A 626 12.88 30.53 0.74
CA CYS A 626 12.81 29.45 1.71
C CYS A 626 13.77 28.31 1.30
N PRO A 627 14.64 27.82 2.20
CA PRO A 627 15.47 26.64 1.95
C PRO A 627 14.60 25.41 1.68
N VAL A 628 14.81 24.77 0.53
CA VAL A 628 14.07 23.55 0.16
C VAL A 628 14.94 22.30 0.13
N ILE A 629 16.27 22.47 0.04
CA ILE A 629 17.24 21.39 0.24
C ILE A 629 18.38 21.94 1.07
N THR A 630 18.67 21.28 2.20
CA THR A 630 19.81 21.64 3.04
C THR A 630 20.67 20.45 3.40
N GLU A 631 21.94 20.74 3.69
CA GLU A 631 22.89 19.80 4.26
C GLU A 631 23.43 20.37 5.58
N TYR A 632 23.55 19.50 6.57
CA TYR A 632 24.13 19.82 7.86
C TYR A 632 25.01 18.66 8.36
N GLN A 633 26.26 18.98 8.69
CA GLN A 633 27.21 18.03 9.27
C GLN A 633 27.09 18.06 10.79
N PHE A 634 26.59 16.98 11.39
CA PHE A 634 26.54 16.81 12.85
C PHE A 634 27.58 15.80 13.31
N LYS A 635 28.69 16.30 13.88
CA LYS A 635 29.85 15.48 14.24
C LYS A 635 30.33 14.66 13.02
N GLN A 636 30.28 13.33 13.08
CA GLN A 636 30.72 12.47 11.98
C GLN A 636 29.62 12.21 10.95
N GLY A 637 28.34 12.36 11.32
CA GLY A 637 27.20 12.11 10.44
C GLY A 637 26.83 13.29 9.55
N ARG A 638 26.10 12.96 8.48
CA ARG A 638 25.61 13.90 7.47
C ARG A 638 24.09 13.86 7.44
N VAL A 639 23.49 15.03 7.54
CA VAL A 639 22.03 15.18 7.60
C VAL A 639 21.56 16.03 6.43
N ILE A 640 20.56 15.52 5.73
CA ILE A 640 19.98 16.16 4.56
C ILE A 640 18.50 16.40 4.83
N TYR A 641 18.03 17.60 4.54
CA TYR A 641 16.61 17.93 4.61
C TYR A 641 16.09 18.30 3.23
N PHE A 642 14.92 17.78 2.90
CA PHE A 642 14.11 18.12 1.73
C PHE A 642 12.77 18.67 2.21
N ALA A 643 12.40 19.88 1.78
CA ALA A 643 11.09 20.45 2.09
C ALA A 643 9.95 19.73 1.37
N GLY A 644 10.24 18.97 0.32
CA GLY A 644 9.29 18.15 -0.40
C GLY A 644 9.98 17.14 -1.29
N HIS A 645 9.21 16.27 -1.93
CA HIS A 645 9.72 15.32 -2.91
C HIS A 645 8.57 14.86 -3.80
N GLN A 646 8.83 14.80 -5.10
CA GLN A 646 7.91 14.28 -6.10
C GLN A 646 8.64 13.23 -6.94
N PHE A 647 8.02 12.08 -7.16
CA PHE A 647 8.52 11.04 -8.04
C PHE A 647 8.55 11.53 -9.48
N LYS A 648 9.77 11.85 -9.94
CA LYS A 648 10.16 12.17 -11.31
C LYS A 648 11.68 11.99 -11.50
N PRO A 649 12.19 11.84 -12.73
CA PRO A 649 13.59 11.51 -13.00
C PRO A 649 14.64 12.36 -12.25
N ASP A 650 14.51 13.69 -12.26
CA ASP A 650 15.43 14.60 -11.57
C ASP A 650 15.49 14.32 -10.06
N ASN A 651 14.32 14.18 -9.44
CA ASN A 651 14.20 13.98 -8.00
C ASN A 651 14.64 12.57 -7.59
N ILE A 652 14.44 11.56 -8.43
CA ILE A 652 14.99 10.21 -8.23
C ILE A 652 16.52 10.30 -8.18
N ARG A 653 17.14 10.99 -9.14
CA ARG A 653 18.60 11.19 -9.17
C ARG A 653 19.09 11.96 -7.95
N LEU A 654 18.37 13.00 -7.57
CA LEU A 654 18.67 13.85 -6.41
C LEU A 654 18.65 13.06 -5.10
N LEU A 655 17.60 12.26 -4.87
CA LEU A 655 17.48 11.39 -3.70
C LEU A 655 18.55 10.29 -3.71
N HIS A 656 18.86 9.70 -4.87
CA HIS A 656 19.93 8.71 -5.01
C HIS A 656 21.30 9.30 -4.62
N ARG A 657 21.61 10.52 -5.07
CA ARG A 657 22.82 11.24 -4.65
C ARG A 657 22.80 11.56 -3.16
N ALA A 658 21.66 12.01 -2.61
CA ALA A 658 21.53 12.31 -1.19
C ALA A 658 21.78 11.07 -0.31
N ILE A 659 21.29 9.89 -0.72
CA ILE A 659 21.56 8.61 -0.03
C ILE A 659 23.06 8.31 0.03
N PHE A 660 23.76 8.35 -1.11
CA PHE A 660 25.20 8.07 -1.14
C PHE A 660 26.02 9.13 -0.40
N TYR A 661 25.60 10.39 -0.46
CA TYR A 661 26.23 11.47 0.31
C TYR A 661 26.05 11.29 1.82
N ALA A 662 24.83 10.96 2.27
CA ALA A 662 24.51 10.71 3.67
C ALA A 662 25.31 9.52 4.22
N ALA A 663 25.53 8.49 3.40
CA ALA A 663 26.33 7.32 3.74
C ALA A 663 27.86 7.55 3.69
N GLY A 664 28.33 8.69 3.19
CA GLY A 664 29.77 8.94 2.98
C GLY A 664 30.39 8.09 1.87
N LYS A 665 29.60 7.74 0.84
CA LYS A 665 29.96 6.81 -0.24
C LYS A 665 30.00 7.45 -1.63
N GLU A 666 30.31 8.75 -1.73
CA GLU A 666 30.31 9.47 -3.01
C GLU A 666 31.19 8.82 -4.10
N GLU A 667 32.28 8.17 -3.70
CA GLU A 667 33.20 7.48 -4.62
C GLU A 667 32.56 6.25 -5.29
N GLU A 668 31.64 5.57 -4.61
CA GLU A 668 30.91 4.40 -5.10
C GLU A 668 29.75 4.78 -6.03
N PHE A 669 29.26 6.03 -5.98
CA PHE A 669 28.05 6.46 -6.69
C PHE A 669 28.14 6.35 -8.22
N ALA A 670 29.33 6.53 -8.79
CA ALA A 670 29.53 6.48 -10.24
C ALA A 670 29.52 5.04 -10.81
N ASP A 671 29.53 4.03 -9.95
CA ASP A 671 29.64 2.65 -10.37
C ASP A 671 28.27 2.11 -10.83
N TRP A 672 28.20 1.70 -12.09
CA TRP A 672 26.96 1.33 -12.78
C TRP A 672 25.92 2.46 -12.78
N LEU A 673 26.40 3.70 -12.91
CA LEU A 673 25.55 4.88 -13.02
C LEU A 673 25.35 5.27 -14.49
N SER A 674 24.13 5.64 -14.84
CA SER A 674 23.80 6.29 -16.11
C SER A 674 24.06 7.80 -16.06
N SER A 675 24.68 8.36 -17.09
CA SER A 675 24.81 9.81 -17.28
C SER A 675 23.47 10.52 -17.53
N ASN A 676 22.42 9.79 -17.92
CA ASN A 676 21.10 10.33 -18.24
C ASN A 676 20.09 9.91 -17.16
N ILE A 677 19.37 10.87 -16.58
CA ILE A 677 18.39 10.65 -15.51
C ILE A 677 17.16 9.84 -15.95
N ASN A 678 16.85 9.82 -17.24
CA ASN A 678 15.76 9.05 -17.82
C ASN A 678 16.16 7.58 -18.09
N VAL A 679 17.41 7.22 -17.84
CA VAL A 679 17.96 5.89 -18.09
C VAL A 679 18.49 5.31 -16.79
N GLU A 680 18.02 4.11 -16.44
CA GLU A 680 18.51 3.33 -15.30
C GLU A 680 19.18 2.06 -15.78
N CYS A 681 20.07 1.46 -14.97
CA CYS A 681 20.69 0.18 -15.31
C CYS A 681 20.84 -0.74 -14.10
N ALA A 682 21.01 -2.03 -14.37
CA ALA A 682 21.27 -3.08 -13.40
C ALA A 682 22.32 -4.05 -13.97
N TYR A 683 23.41 -4.26 -13.24
CA TYR A 683 24.45 -5.20 -13.63
C TYR A 683 24.36 -6.48 -12.80
N PHE A 684 24.31 -7.63 -13.47
CA PHE A 684 24.29 -8.97 -12.86
C PHE A 684 25.67 -9.60 -13.05
N ALA A 685 26.50 -9.53 -12.02
CA ALA A 685 27.93 -9.88 -12.09
C ALA A 685 28.18 -11.35 -12.48
N LYS A 686 27.44 -12.31 -11.92
CA LYS A 686 27.58 -13.75 -12.25
C LYS A 686 27.05 -14.07 -13.63
N ALA A 687 25.97 -13.42 -14.06
CA ALA A 687 25.47 -13.55 -15.42
C ALA A 687 26.33 -12.79 -16.45
N ASN A 688 27.19 -11.89 -15.96
CA ASN A 688 27.99 -10.96 -16.74
C ASN A 688 27.16 -10.17 -17.77
N GLN A 689 25.97 -9.73 -17.33
CA GLN A 689 25.01 -9.05 -18.18
C GLN A 689 24.60 -7.71 -17.55
N LEU A 690 24.62 -6.65 -18.35
CA LEU A 690 24.12 -5.32 -18.03
C LEU A 690 22.76 -5.12 -18.69
N VAL A 691 21.75 -4.80 -17.88
CA VAL A 691 20.43 -4.39 -18.35
C VAL A 691 20.32 -2.88 -18.25
N VAL A 692 19.96 -2.21 -19.34
CA VAL A 692 19.75 -0.76 -19.40
C VAL A 692 18.33 -0.48 -19.86
N ILE A 693 17.62 0.38 -19.16
CA ILE A 693 16.20 0.66 -19.40
C ILE A 693 15.96 2.14 -19.65
N ASN A 694 15.10 2.44 -20.62
CA ASN A 694 14.60 3.78 -20.89
C ASN A 694 13.28 4.01 -20.14
N ASN A 695 13.30 4.94 -19.20
CA ASN A 695 12.14 5.34 -18.39
C ASN A 695 11.47 6.61 -18.94
N SER A 696 11.39 6.72 -20.28
CA SER A 696 10.73 7.83 -20.97
C SER A 696 10.06 7.37 -22.27
N PHE A 697 9.22 8.24 -22.83
CA PHE A 697 8.56 8.05 -24.13
C PHE A 697 9.36 8.63 -25.31
N GLU A 698 10.62 8.99 -25.08
CA GLU A 698 11.51 9.56 -26.09
C GLU A 698 12.74 8.67 -26.28
N VAL A 699 13.41 8.77 -27.43
CA VAL A 699 14.72 8.13 -27.64
C VAL A 699 15.72 8.73 -26.65
N GLN A 700 16.44 7.89 -25.92
CA GLN A 700 17.45 8.34 -24.95
C GLN A 700 18.83 7.83 -25.32
N THR A 701 19.83 8.70 -25.17
CA THR A 701 21.23 8.32 -25.19
C THR A 701 21.80 8.41 -23.77
N ALA A 702 22.63 7.45 -23.40
CA ALA A 702 23.28 7.43 -22.09
C ALA A 702 24.68 6.83 -22.17
N THR A 703 25.52 7.22 -21.22
CA THR A 703 26.78 6.56 -20.92
C THR A 703 26.66 5.89 -19.57
N ILE A 704 26.90 4.58 -19.51
CA ILE A 704 26.98 3.83 -18.25
C ILE A 704 28.45 3.77 -17.83
N THR A 705 28.76 4.24 -16.63
CA THR A 705 30.10 4.17 -16.06
C THR A 705 30.24 2.90 -15.23
N THR A 706 31.25 2.08 -15.52
CA THR A 706 31.57 0.86 -14.76
C THR A 706 32.54 1.15 -13.60
N PRO A 707 32.74 0.22 -12.64
CA PRO A 707 33.66 0.43 -11.51
C PRO A 707 35.11 0.74 -11.91
N ASN A 708 35.59 0.20 -13.03
CA ASN A 708 36.93 0.48 -13.56
C ASN A 708 36.97 1.74 -14.46
N LYS A 709 35.91 2.56 -14.42
CA LYS A 709 35.72 3.80 -15.19
C LYS A 709 35.70 3.61 -16.71
N LYS A 710 35.46 2.38 -17.19
CA LYS A 710 35.08 2.16 -18.59
C LYS A 710 33.66 2.67 -18.83
N GLU A 711 33.47 3.30 -19.99
CA GLU A 711 32.20 3.84 -20.44
C GLU A 711 31.53 2.90 -21.46
N ILE A 712 30.24 2.64 -21.27
CA ILE A 712 29.39 1.89 -22.21
C ILE A 712 28.34 2.86 -22.74
N LYS A 713 28.37 3.16 -24.03
CA LYS A 713 27.42 4.05 -24.69
C LYS A 713 26.24 3.26 -25.22
N VAL A 714 25.04 3.79 -25.00
CA VAL A 714 23.79 3.17 -25.43
C VAL A 714 22.85 4.22 -26.00
N GLU A 715 22.07 3.81 -26.99
CA GLU A 715 20.90 4.51 -27.51
C GLU A 715 19.72 3.55 -27.34
N LEU A 716 18.63 4.03 -26.72
CA LEU A 716 17.46 3.23 -26.42
C LEU A 716 16.22 3.89 -27.01
N GLU A 717 15.43 3.09 -27.72
CA GLU A 717 14.08 3.46 -28.14
C GLU A 717 13.17 3.77 -26.93
N PRO A 718 12.08 4.53 -27.13
CA PRO A 718 11.09 4.81 -26.08
C PRO A 718 10.66 3.55 -25.33
N ASN A 719 10.65 3.63 -24.00
CA ASN A 719 10.27 2.53 -23.09
C ASN A 719 11.07 1.21 -23.25
N ALA A 720 12.14 1.17 -24.05
CA ALA A 720 12.85 -0.07 -24.35
C ALA A 720 13.80 -0.52 -23.21
N SER A 721 14.20 -1.78 -23.29
CA SER A 721 15.28 -2.36 -22.51
C SER A 721 16.31 -3.01 -23.42
N VAL A 722 17.58 -2.78 -23.10
CA VAL A 722 18.73 -3.39 -23.78
C VAL A 722 19.49 -4.24 -22.79
N PHE A 723 19.87 -5.44 -23.21
CA PHE A 723 20.61 -6.40 -22.41
C PHE A 723 21.94 -6.67 -23.11
N ILE A 724 23.03 -6.35 -22.44
CA ILE A 724 24.39 -6.30 -22.99
C ILE A 724 25.25 -7.33 -22.25
N ASP A 725 25.84 -8.27 -22.98
CA ASP A 725 26.85 -9.20 -22.45
C ASP A 725 28.21 -8.48 -22.40
N LEU A 726 28.92 -8.54 -21.26
CA LEU A 726 30.14 -7.73 -21.02
C LEU A 726 31.48 -8.47 -21.15
#